data_AF-A0A3A5K7E7-F1
#
_entry.id   AF-A0A3A5K7E7-F1
#
_cell.length_a   1.000
_cell.length_b   1.000
_cell.length_c   1.000
_cell.angle_alpha   90.00
_cell.angle_beta   90.00
_cell.angle_gamma   90.00
#
_symmetry.space_group_name_H-M   'P 1'
#
loop_
_entity.id
_entity.type
_entity.pdbx_description
1 polymer ?
#
loop_
_entity_poly.entity_id
_entity_poly.type
_entity_poly.pdbx_seq_one_letter_code
_entity_poly.pdbx_strand_id
1 'polypeptide(L)'
;MGNGWAVTNPQTPYSASNLMRLPGQLDHEALAPIVAREYAEQVIRLINESPEILSFTIQRPLHQHAPNTRSWPSPIAAFLRAAEWVPLASGVVVGIRDAWLPGPDSRTPPPLLPIAALDFRQELARHPGAADALRIAGLAEYGTRSAAWRLLAAAGELVTTTTMSADAERLVAAAQDAWLLADLDLDPPIGLRFLGRRGGRIVAAKPRAPEAGPFLVADGDDRQMVAASTRADPATIVIEPPTARAREIGAYLAKHFPGAVRRASAIVAQYETEGRLVTPDPTDRTIVEALGDQVRQVLALTLRYRSSFYRGNAEETLARLSAIRVRKIASLSLRVGELADPVPRFHDRAVLIGGVVQPTILYSDALAASDRLLVGLAPAIGSALNAPHVIGEPLLAFAAELGARALDSSYEDYAAVLGAPIEDIRGFLGAARASIGNLLRTLRPLVAVFAGPEAASRFVPGLGLATEDDVVAALKLENHHLPVGHEEIVRRCRESADLAAIAVSLRIDLAKLNAELAALGPPYEPLDLTDRHVATLATFLIRNEPLIRESIRQSFRTRFDAGEDLTNYVAARAAPRLALPANYGITETELPQVRMQKWLDNWMADLGVQPCAELPGPRSQLDAVRDANLKLLRVQIPELRIAVLARTSADTAIRKSWASIAEAEAAVTNAALSHGWTDFDRLNETTIIAWLKRSALWPEGWPTLAELAITEAEKVAQRQLDESNRLAAATVKRQMTHSGGTFTFGVDAMGSLADQISALVAENGTLLNTASRTVQGQAPNIYPSGGWGGGGGNGGSSATRMTEEERSLIGFFGESIAFAWLKRKFGGKRIVDESCWRSDYRKHICGEPGDDNLGYDFEVMNGGTRWLFEVKSTSSPGSGAVQSLELGPTEYRCAEACKADRRARYRILYITDALRPEKANIFPLPNPRSREGLTFYTDMHAGHRLYFPLKP
;
A
#
# COMPACT_ATOMS: atom_id res chain seq x y z
N MET A 1 -61.98 21.71 22.57
CA MET A 1 -63.37 22.00 22.13
C MET A 1 -63.30 22.53 20.71
N GLY A 2 -63.73 21.75 19.71
CA GLY A 2 -63.81 22.21 18.33
C GLY A 2 -65.07 23.04 18.11
N ASN A 3 -64.96 24.13 17.36
CA ASN A 3 -66.04 25.06 17.02
C ASN A 3 -67.35 24.32 16.64
N GLY A 4 -68.29 24.27 17.59
CA GLY A 4 -69.57 23.57 17.48
C GLY A 4 -70.64 24.30 16.68
N TRP A 5 -70.30 24.93 15.55
CA TRP A 5 -71.22 25.79 14.79
C TRP A 5 -71.21 25.52 13.29
N ALA A 6 -71.50 24.29 12.85
CA ALA A 6 -71.75 24.10 11.42
C ALA A 6 -72.70 22.95 11.08
N VAL A 7 -73.67 22.55 11.92
CA VAL A 7 -74.82 21.85 11.33
C VAL A 7 -75.54 22.83 10.42
N THR A 8 -75.88 22.43 9.19
CA THR A 8 -76.39 23.34 8.15
C THR A 8 -77.68 24.06 8.58
N ASN A 9 -78.38 23.56 9.61
CA ASN A 9 -79.61 24.15 10.15
C ASN A 9 -79.56 24.19 11.70
N PRO A 10 -78.83 25.13 12.31
CA PRO A 10 -78.56 25.14 13.76
C PRO A 10 -79.80 25.32 14.65
N GLN A 11 -80.91 25.83 14.09
CA GLN A 11 -82.18 26.05 14.79
C GLN A 11 -83.15 24.85 14.69
N THR A 12 -82.69 23.70 14.20
CA THR A 12 -83.52 22.50 14.02
C THR A 12 -83.19 21.42 15.06
N PRO A 13 -84.19 20.69 15.60
CA PRO A 13 -83.93 19.52 16.44
C PRO A 13 -83.27 18.40 15.62
N TYR A 14 -82.09 17.94 16.06
CA TYR A 14 -81.41 16.76 15.53
C TYR A 14 -81.60 15.57 16.47
N SER A 15 -81.68 14.38 15.92
CA SER A 15 -81.64 13.13 16.68
C SER A 15 -80.29 12.45 16.47
N ALA A 16 -79.74 11.90 17.55
CA ALA A 16 -78.51 11.12 17.53
C ALA A 16 -78.84 9.62 17.64
N SER A 17 -78.19 8.79 16.83
CA SER A 17 -78.23 7.33 16.92
C SER A 17 -76.82 6.78 17.13
N ASN A 18 -76.72 5.61 17.79
CA ASN A 18 -75.46 4.94 18.13
C ASN A 18 -74.56 5.74 19.08
N LEU A 19 -75.16 6.52 19.99
CA LEU A 19 -74.44 7.25 21.02
C LEU A 19 -74.07 6.32 22.18
N MET A 20 -72.95 5.60 22.04
CA MET A 20 -72.48 4.59 22.99
C MET A 20 -71.38 5.13 23.91
N ARG A 21 -71.21 4.46 25.06
CA ARG A 21 -70.09 4.62 26.00
C ARG A 21 -69.55 3.24 26.38
N LEU A 22 -68.26 3.17 26.72
CA LEU A 22 -67.68 1.95 27.25
C LEU A 22 -68.25 1.68 28.66
N PRO A 23 -68.47 0.42 29.05
CA PRO A 23 -68.66 0.06 30.45
C PRO A 23 -67.48 0.62 31.28
N GLY A 24 -67.76 1.27 32.41
CA GLY A 24 -66.73 1.88 33.26
C GLY A 24 -66.11 3.18 32.73
N GLN A 25 -66.53 3.72 31.58
CA GLN A 25 -65.94 4.94 30.99
C GLN A 25 -65.99 6.17 31.92
N LEU A 26 -67.08 6.31 32.70
CA LEU A 26 -67.25 7.44 33.63
C LEU A 26 -66.42 7.28 34.90
N ASP A 27 -66.16 6.04 35.30
CA ASP A 27 -65.46 5.70 36.54
C ASP A 27 -63.97 5.38 36.28
N HIS A 28 -63.49 5.60 35.04
CA HIS A 28 -62.16 5.19 34.59
C HIS A 28 -61.03 5.76 35.45
N GLU A 29 -61.14 7.01 35.90
CA GLU A 29 -60.11 7.61 36.78
C GLU A 29 -59.94 6.85 38.11
N ALA A 30 -61.03 6.30 38.66
CA ALA A 30 -60.99 5.48 39.87
C ALA A 30 -60.57 4.03 39.60
N LEU A 31 -60.89 3.51 38.41
CA LEU A 31 -60.59 2.13 38.01
C LEU A 31 -59.15 1.95 37.51
N ALA A 32 -58.59 2.95 36.82
CA ALA A 32 -57.31 2.86 36.13
C ALA A 32 -56.14 2.43 37.02
N PRO A 33 -55.99 2.91 38.28
CA PRO A 33 -54.89 2.46 39.15
C PRO A 33 -54.92 0.97 39.51
N ILE A 34 -56.08 0.31 39.38
CA ILE A 34 -56.30 -1.08 39.82
C ILE A 34 -56.34 -2.04 38.63
N VAL A 35 -57.02 -1.67 37.54
CA VAL A 35 -57.37 -2.59 36.43
C VAL A 35 -57.09 -2.01 35.04
N ALA A 36 -56.23 -0.99 34.91
CA ALA A 36 -56.00 -0.34 33.60
C ALA A 36 -55.53 -1.30 32.50
N ARG A 37 -54.75 -2.34 32.84
CA ARG A 37 -54.24 -3.29 31.85
C ARG A 37 -55.37 -4.15 31.28
N GLU A 38 -56.15 -4.76 32.16
CA GLU A 38 -57.29 -5.59 31.83
C GLU A 38 -58.36 -4.77 31.11
N TYR A 39 -58.59 -3.53 31.54
CA TYR A 39 -59.51 -2.60 30.88
C TYR A 39 -59.07 -2.27 29.46
N ALA A 40 -57.78 -1.98 29.24
CA ALA A 40 -57.25 -1.68 27.92
C ALA A 40 -57.39 -2.89 26.96
N GLU A 41 -57.18 -4.12 27.44
CA GLU A 41 -57.41 -5.33 26.65
C GLU A 41 -58.88 -5.47 26.21
N GLN A 42 -59.84 -5.25 27.11
CA GLN A 42 -61.26 -5.32 26.76
C GLN A 42 -61.66 -4.22 25.77
N VAL A 43 -61.10 -3.02 25.92
CA VAL A 43 -61.31 -1.91 24.98
C VAL A 43 -60.81 -2.28 23.58
N ILE A 44 -59.63 -2.90 23.45
CA ILE A 44 -59.10 -3.36 22.16
C ILE A 44 -60.04 -4.39 21.51
N ARG A 45 -60.48 -5.41 22.26
CA ARG A 45 -61.38 -6.45 21.77
C ARG A 45 -62.69 -5.85 21.26
N LEU A 46 -63.31 -4.99 22.06
CA LEU A 46 -64.58 -4.37 21.73
C LEU A 46 -64.51 -3.48 20.48
N ILE A 47 -63.43 -2.70 20.32
CA ILE A 47 -63.24 -1.88 19.13
C ILE A 47 -63.07 -2.75 17.88
N ASN A 48 -62.39 -3.89 18.00
CA ASN A 48 -62.19 -4.79 16.86
C ASN A 48 -63.48 -5.50 16.46
N GLU A 49 -64.28 -5.94 17.43
CA GLU A 49 -65.58 -6.59 17.20
C GLU A 49 -66.62 -5.62 16.66
N SER A 50 -66.59 -4.35 17.11
CA SER A 50 -67.62 -3.35 16.80
C SER A 50 -67.00 -1.98 16.49
N PRO A 51 -66.28 -1.82 15.37
CA PRO A 51 -65.60 -0.55 15.04
C PRO A 51 -66.56 0.64 14.84
N GLU A 52 -67.82 0.38 14.50
CA GLU A 52 -68.86 1.38 14.32
C GLU A 52 -69.14 2.21 15.57
N ILE A 53 -68.83 1.69 16.78
CA ILE A 53 -69.05 2.38 18.06
C ILE A 53 -68.17 3.63 18.24
N LEU A 54 -67.15 3.81 17.39
CA LEU A 54 -66.27 4.98 17.39
C LEU A 54 -66.91 6.21 16.75
N SER A 55 -68.06 6.05 16.10
CA SER A 55 -68.81 7.16 15.52
C SER A 55 -70.28 7.07 15.92
N PHE A 56 -70.94 8.22 15.95
CA PHE A 56 -72.39 8.29 16.09
C PHE A 56 -72.94 9.18 14.99
N THR A 57 -74.18 8.92 14.61
CA THR A 57 -74.82 9.64 13.52
C THR A 57 -75.79 10.66 14.08
N ILE A 58 -75.70 11.90 13.61
CA ILE A 58 -76.74 12.91 13.80
C ILE A 58 -77.55 13.03 12.51
N GLN A 59 -78.87 13.08 12.63
CA GLN A 59 -79.78 13.24 11.51
C GLN A 59 -81.01 14.06 11.87
N ARG A 60 -81.69 14.60 10.87
CA ARG A 60 -82.93 15.35 11.03
C ARG A 60 -84.15 14.41 11.00
N PRO A 61 -84.88 14.22 12.10
CA PRO A 61 -85.84 13.12 12.27
C PRO A 61 -87.14 13.18 11.43
N LEU A 62 -87.37 14.25 10.64
CA LEU A 62 -88.63 14.47 9.91
C LEU A 62 -88.44 14.77 8.41
N HIS A 63 -87.26 14.47 7.85
CA HIS A 63 -86.92 14.74 6.44
C HIS A 63 -86.36 13.49 5.76
N GLN A 64 -87.21 12.48 5.54
CA GLN A 64 -86.80 11.17 4.99
C GLN A 64 -86.11 11.25 3.62
N HIS A 65 -86.44 12.26 2.80
CA HIS A 65 -85.85 12.46 1.47
C HIS A 65 -84.61 13.40 1.47
N ALA A 66 -84.26 14.00 2.62
CA ALA A 66 -83.07 14.85 2.79
C ALA A 66 -82.61 14.91 4.26
N PRO A 67 -82.18 13.78 4.87
CA PRO A 67 -82.01 13.65 6.32
C PRO A 67 -80.86 14.47 6.94
N ASN A 68 -80.06 15.19 6.14
CA ASN A 68 -78.87 15.95 6.57
C ASN A 68 -78.05 15.17 7.61
N THR A 69 -77.67 13.96 7.21
CA THR A 69 -76.96 13.00 8.04
C THR A 69 -75.49 13.37 8.16
N ARG A 70 -74.94 13.37 9.37
CA ARG A 70 -73.49 13.54 9.61
C ARG A 70 -72.99 12.52 10.61
N SER A 71 -71.80 11.99 10.37
CA SER A 71 -71.08 11.13 11.30
C SER A 71 -70.13 11.96 12.14
N TRP A 72 -70.26 11.87 13.46
CA TRP A 72 -69.40 12.55 14.44
C TRP A 72 -68.67 11.52 15.30
N PRO A 73 -67.50 11.86 15.87
CA PRO A 73 -66.82 10.95 16.79
C PRO A 73 -67.67 10.69 18.04
N SER A 74 -67.81 9.42 18.43
CA SER A 74 -68.59 9.02 19.59
C SER A 74 -67.93 9.44 20.92
N PRO A 75 -68.67 9.39 22.05
CA PRO A 75 -68.08 9.53 23.38
C PRO A 75 -66.93 8.55 23.64
N ILE A 76 -66.97 7.36 23.03
CA ILE A 76 -65.87 6.38 23.09
C ILE A 76 -64.65 6.93 22.34
N ALA A 77 -64.81 7.39 21.10
CA ALA A 77 -63.70 7.98 20.35
C ALA A 77 -63.14 9.28 20.98
N ALA A 78 -63.96 10.02 21.71
CA ALA A 78 -63.50 11.15 22.52
C ALA A 78 -62.66 10.67 23.71
N PHE A 79 -63.13 9.65 24.44
CA PHE A 79 -62.41 9.03 25.55
C PHE A 79 -61.05 8.47 25.11
N LEU A 80 -61.00 7.67 24.04
CA LEU A 80 -59.76 7.05 23.56
C LEU A 80 -58.65 8.06 23.24
N ARG A 81 -59.04 9.29 22.85
CA ARG A 81 -58.10 10.37 22.48
C ARG A 81 -57.70 11.27 23.64
N ALA A 82 -58.52 11.36 24.69
CA ALA A 82 -58.36 12.36 25.75
C ALA A 82 -58.01 11.75 27.11
N ALA A 83 -58.46 10.53 27.40
CA ALA A 83 -58.19 9.86 28.67
C ALA A 83 -56.82 9.15 28.64
N GLU A 84 -56.23 8.96 29.82
CA GLU A 84 -55.06 8.11 30.02
C GLU A 84 -55.51 6.68 30.25
N TRP A 85 -55.35 5.81 29.25
CA TRP A 85 -55.83 4.44 29.31
C TRP A 85 -54.86 3.42 28.68
N VAL A 86 -53.76 3.88 28.07
CA VAL A 86 -52.78 2.99 27.44
C VAL A 86 -51.68 2.65 28.45
N PRO A 87 -51.55 1.37 28.87
CA PRO A 87 -50.51 0.96 29.79
C PRO A 87 -49.14 0.93 29.09
N LEU A 88 -48.13 1.52 29.72
CA LEU A 88 -46.74 1.48 29.29
C LEU A 88 -45.98 0.31 29.90
N ALA A 89 -44.84 -0.05 29.30
CA ALA A 89 -43.93 -1.05 29.84
C ALA A 89 -43.38 -0.68 31.23
N SER A 90 -43.34 0.61 31.57
CA SER A 90 -42.97 1.11 32.91
C SER A 90 -44.04 0.87 33.98
N GLY A 91 -45.26 0.47 33.61
CA GLY A 91 -46.41 0.34 34.51
C GLY A 91 -47.26 1.60 34.64
N VAL A 92 -46.83 2.73 34.07
CA VAL A 92 -47.62 3.97 34.03
C VAL A 92 -48.69 3.88 32.92
N VAL A 93 -49.83 4.50 33.14
CA VAL A 93 -50.90 4.62 32.14
C VAL A 93 -50.84 6.02 31.55
N VAL A 94 -50.90 6.14 30.22
CA VAL A 94 -50.83 7.44 29.53
C VAL A 94 -51.90 7.54 28.45
N GLY A 95 -52.05 8.76 27.90
CA GLY A 95 -52.90 8.99 26.75
C GLY A 95 -52.35 8.32 25.49
N ILE A 96 -53.24 8.03 24.53
CA ILE A 96 -52.86 7.37 23.28
C ILE A 96 -51.82 8.15 22.46
N ARG A 97 -51.81 9.49 22.62
CA ARG A 97 -50.86 10.41 21.97
C ARG A 97 -49.52 10.55 22.67
N ASP A 98 -49.37 9.90 23.81
CA ASP A 98 -48.11 9.84 24.54
C ASP A 98 -47.50 8.44 24.43
N ALA A 99 -48.30 7.42 24.12
CA ALA A 99 -47.82 6.05 23.91
C ALA A 99 -47.25 5.80 22.51
N TRP A 100 -46.31 4.84 22.44
CA TRP A 100 -45.67 4.38 21.21
C TRP A 100 -45.70 2.86 21.06
N LEU A 101 -45.88 2.39 19.83
CA LEU A 101 -45.60 1.02 19.43
C LEU A 101 -44.14 0.88 18.97
N PRO A 102 -43.50 -0.28 19.20
CA PRO A 102 -42.21 -0.60 18.60
C PRO A 102 -42.33 -0.64 17.07
N GLY A 103 -41.23 -0.33 16.38
CA GLY A 103 -41.22 -0.30 14.92
C GLY A 103 -41.25 -1.69 14.28
N PRO A 104 -41.62 -1.77 12.98
CA PRO A 104 -41.77 -3.04 12.25
C PRO A 104 -40.45 -3.77 11.97
N ASP A 105 -39.31 -3.07 11.94
CA ASP A 105 -38.01 -3.59 11.49
C ASP A 105 -37.11 -4.16 12.62
N SER A 106 -37.67 -4.59 13.75
CA SER A 106 -36.90 -4.99 14.95
C SER A 106 -35.96 -3.89 15.50
N ARG A 107 -36.12 -2.63 15.06
CA ARG A 107 -35.35 -1.50 15.58
C ARG A 107 -35.68 -1.29 17.05
N THR A 108 -34.65 -1.25 17.88
CA THR A 108 -34.81 -0.94 19.30
C THR A 108 -35.22 0.53 19.46
N PRO A 109 -36.35 0.83 20.11
CA PRO A 109 -36.72 2.22 20.39
C PRO A 109 -35.69 2.89 21.31
N PRO A 110 -35.51 4.23 21.21
CA PRO A 110 -34.58 4.95 22.08
C PRO A 110 -35.03 4.89 23.55
N PRO A 111 -34.08 5.06 24.49
CA PRO A 111 -34.38 5.08 25.92
C PRO A 111 -35.34 6.21 26.27
N LEU A 112 -36.12 6.02 27.33
CA LEU A 112 -37.15 6.94 27.83
C LEU A 112 -38.34 7.15 26.89
N LEU A 113 -38.35 6.57 25.68
CA LEU A 113 -39.53 6.60 24.83
C LEU A 113 -40.66 5.78 25.50
N PRO A 114 -41.86 6.36 25.71
CA PRO A 114 -42.98 5.68 26.37
C PRO A 114 -43.59 4.56 25.50
N ILE A 115 -42.98 3.38 25.55
CA ILE A 115 -43.42 2.18 24.81
C ILE A 115 -44.59 1.49 25.52
N ALA A 116 -45.63 1.16 24.75
CA ALA A 116 -46.78 0.40 25.22
C ALA A 116 -46.39 -0.98 25.80
N ALA A 117 -47.09 -1.41 26.85
CA ALA A 117 -46.85 -2.67 27.55
C ALA A 117 -46.92 -3.88 26.61
N LEU A 118 -46.21 -4.96 26.96
CA LEU A 118 -46.15 -6.17 26.13
C LEU A 118 -47.55 -6.75 25.87
N ASP A 119 -48.38 -6.86 26.89
CA ASP A 119 -49.72 -7.45 26.80
C ASP A 119 -50.63 -6.63 25.88
N PHE A 120 -50.60 -5.29 26.01
CA PHE A 120 -51.30 -4.37 25.11
C PHE A 120 -50.88 -4.55 23.65
N ARG A 121 -49.57 -4.71 23.39
CA ARG A 121 -49.04 -4.94 22.04
C ARG A 121 -49.44 -6.29 21.48
N GLN A 122 -49.38 -7.34 22.29
CA GLN A 122 -49.84 -8.67 21.90
C GLN A 122 -51.32 -8.66 21.55
N GLU A 123 -52.13 -7.92 22.31
CA GLU A 123 -53.55 -7.82 22.07
C GLU A 123 -53.88 -7.06 20.79
N LEU A 124 -53.16 -5.97 20.48
CA LEU A 124 -53.28 -5.28 19.19
C LEU A 124 -52.85 -6.14 18.01
N ALA A 125 -51.80 -6.95 18.16
CA ALA A 125 -51.35 -7.86 17.10
C ALA A 125 -52.41 -8.92 16.76
N ARG A 126 -53.24 -9.33 17.73
CA ARG A 126 -54.36 -10.25 17.52
C ARG A 126 -55.58 -9.57 16.87
N HIS A 127 -55.68 -8.25 16.95
CA HIS A 127 -56.86 -7.46 16.58
C HIS A 127 -56.50 -6.30 15.63
N PRO A 128 -56.21 -6.59 14.35
CA PRO A 128 -55.71 -5.58 13.40
C PRO A 128 -56.71 -4.44 13.13
N GLY A 129 -58.02 -4.69 13.19
CA GLY A 129 -59.04 -3.64 13.02
C GLY A 129 -59.01 -2.60 14.13
N ALA A 130 -58.80 -3.03 15.38
CA ALA A 130 -58.56 -2.12 16.49
C ALA A 130 -57.22 -1.38 16.35
N ALA A 131 -56.16 -2.04 15.90
CA ALA A 131 -54.88 -1.39 15.66
C ALA A 131 -54.99 -0.21 14.68
N ASP A 132 -55.71 -0.38 13.57
CA ASP A 132 -55.93 0.70 12.60
C ASP A 132 -56.76 1.85 13.17
N ALA A 133 -57.83 1.53 13.90
CA ALA A 133 -58.64 2.53 14.58
C ALA A 133 -57.84 3.34 15.61
N LEU A 134 -56.96 2.68 16.38
CA LEU A 134 -56.10 3.34 17.36
C LEU A 134 -54.99 4.18 16.70
N ARG A 135 -54.43 3.75 15.56
CA ARG A 135 -53.51 4.59 14.77
C ARG A 135 -54.20 5.88 14.32
N ILE A 136 -55.44 5.79 13.83
CA ILE A 136 -56.26 6.96 13.46
C ILE A 136 -56.55 7.85 14.68
N ALA A 137 -56.78 7.26 15.85
CA ALA A 137 -56.97 7.99 17.10
C ALA A 137 -55.69 8.68 17.60
N GLY A 138 -54.52 8.27 17.12
CA GLY A 138 -53.23 8.92 17.36
C GLY A 138 -52.18 8.05 18.04
N LEU A 139 -52.30 6.73 18.02
CA LEU A 139 -51.23 5.82 18.46
C LEU A 139 -50.08 5.86 17.45
N ALA A 140 -48.87 6.26 17.89
CA ALA A 140 -47.71 6.37 17.02
C ALA A 140 -46.90 5.08 17.00
N GLU A 141 -46.28 4.78 15.85
CA GLU A 141 -45.41 3.63 15.65
C GLU A 141 -43.99 4.11 15.33
N TYR A 142 -43.01 3.68 16.14
CA TYR A 142 -41.63 4.12 16.02
C TYR A 142 -41.02 3.73 14.65
N GLY A 143 -40.25 4.63 14.06
CA GLY A 143 -39.58 4.38 12.77
C GLY A 143 -40.49 4.47 11.54
N THR A 144 -41.70 5.03 11.67
CA THR A 144 -42.62 5.26 10.54
C THR A 144 -42.59 6.72 10.06
N ARG A 145 -42.87 6.92 8.78
CA ARG A 145 -42.95 8.26 8.15
C ARG A 145 -43.97 9.17 8.81
N SER A 146 -45.14 8.63 9.16
CA SER A 146 -46.22 9.38 9.81
C SER A 146 -45.88 9.83 11.23
N ALA A 147 -44.98 9.14 11.92
CA ALA A 147 -44.57 9.46 13.29
C ALA A 147 -43.27 10.27 13.38
N ALA A 148 -42.58 10.53 12.27
CA ALA A 148 -41.27 11.19 12.24
C ALA A 148 -41.26 12.56 12.94
N TRP A 149 -42.21 13.45 12.61
CA TRP A 149 -42.32 14.77 13.25
C TRP A 149 -42.61 14.70 14.75
N ARG A 150 -43.43 13.72 15.15
CA ARG A 150 -43.75 13.50 16.56
C ARG A 150 -42.53 12.99 17.33
N LEU A 151 -41.72 12.14 16.71
CA LEU A 151 -40.48 11.64 17.31
C LEU A 151 -39.45 12.77 17.47
N LEU A 152 -39.31 13.65 16.48
CA LEU A 152 -38.44 14.83 16.57
C LEU A 152 -38.85 15.76 17.72
N ALA A 153 -40.15 16.00 17.90
CA ALA A 153 -40.67 16.76 19.03
C ALA A 153 -40.39 16.08 20.37
N ALA A 154 -40.72 14.78 20.48
CA ALA A 154 -40.52 14.00 21.70
C ALA A 154 -39.03 13.89 22.09
N ALA A 155 -38.13 13.66 21.13
CA ALA A 155 -36.70 13.56 21.37
C ALA A 155 -36.14 14.86 21.99
N GLY A 156 -36.59 16.02 21.51
CA GLY A 156 -36.20 17.31 22.07
C GLY A 156 -36.66 17.53 23.53
N GLU A 157 -37.78 16.91 23.94
CA GLU A 157 -38.24 16.95 25.33
C GLU A 157 -37.51 15.92 26.20
N LEU A 158 -37.38 14.68 25.74
CA LEU A 158 -36.72 13.58 26.47
C LEU A 158 -35.24 13.88 26.76
N VAL A 159 -34.54 14.58 25.87
CA VAL A 159 -33.16 15.00 26.13
C VAL A 159 -33.05 15.98 27.30
N THR A 160 -34.11 16.73 27.60
CA THR A 160 -34.10 17.64 28.76
C THR A 160 -34.38 16.94 30.09
N THR A 161 -34.91 15.71 30.06
CA THR A 161 -35.22 14.92 31.26
C THR A 161 -34.13 13.92 31.61
N THR A 162 -33.30 13.50 30.66
CA THR A 162 -32.20 12.57 30.92
C THR A 162 -30.96 13.24 31.52
N THR A 163 -30.36 12.59 32.50
CA THR A 163 -29.04 12.95 33.07
C THR A 163 -27.92 12.09 32.51
N MET A 164 -28.25 11.03 31.77
CA MET A 164 -27.31 10.04 31.24
C MET A 164 -26.90 10.38 29.81
N SER A 165 -25.60 10.59 29.59
CA SER A 165 -25.06 10.94 28.26
C SER A 165 -25.36 9.86 27.21
N ALA A 166 -25.30 8.58 27.58
CA ALA A 166 -25.58 7.47 26.66
C ALA A 166 -27.04 7.46 26.16
N ASP A 167 -27.98 7.94 26.97
CA ASP A 167 -29.38 8.03 26.56
C ASP A 167 -29.62 9.19 25.61
N ALA A 168 -28.98 10.33 25.88
CA ALA A 168 -29.00 11.48 24.98
C ALA A 168 -28.42 11.12 23.60
N GLU A 169 -27.32 10.38 23.55
CA GLU A 169 -26.71 9.91 22.29
C GLU A 169 -27.67 9.01 21.49
N ARG A 170 -28.35 8.07 22.16
CA ARG A 170 -29.36 7.21 21.50
C ARG A 170 -30.57 8.00 21.00
N LEU A 171 -30.97 9.06 21.69
CA LEU A 171 -32.03 9.98 21.25
C LEU A 171 -31.60 10.82 20.04
N VAL A 172 -30.34 11.26 19.96
CA VAL A 172 -29.79 11.94 18.77
C VAL A 172 -29.81 11.02 17.57
N ALA A 173 -29.36 9.76 17.72
CA ALA A 173 -29.40 8.78 16.64
C ALA A 173 -30.84 8.54 16.15
N ALA A 174 -31.80 8.36 17.07
CA ALA A 174 -33.21 8.21 16.71
C ALA A 174 -33.81 9.45 16.03
N ALA A 175 -33.38 10.66 16.42
CA ALA A 175 -33.79 11.90 15.77
C ALA A 175 -33.21 12.01 14.34
N GLN A 176 -31.99 11.55 14.10
CA GLN A 176 -31.40 11.49 12.75
C GLN A 176 -32.19 10.53 11.83
N ASP A 177 -32.58 9.36 12.34
CA ASP A 177 -33.47 8.44 11.63
C ASP A 177 -34.84 9.08 11.34
N ALA A 178 -35.39 9.81 12.31
CA ALA A 178 -36.65 10.54 12.13
C ALA A 178 -36.54 11.62 11.03
N TRP A 179 -35.43 12.35 10.99
CA TRP A 179 -35.14 13.34 9.94
C TRP A 179 -35.08 12.73 8.54
N LEU A 180 -34.60 11.49 8.39
CA LEU A 180 -34.62 10.79 7.11
C LEU A 180 -36.05 10.55 6.61
N LEU A 181 -36.96 10.22 7.53
CA LEU A 181 -38.35 9.88 7.22
C LEU A 181 -39.26 11.12 7.13
N ALA A 182 -38.93 12.21 7.81
CA ALA A 182 -39.76 13.40 7.92
C ALA A 182 -40.16 13.97 6.54
N ASP A 183 -41.44 14.30 6.42
CA ASP A 183 -41.98 15.00 5.25
C ASP A 183 -41.74 16.50 5.40
N LEU A 184 -40.84 17.04 4.57
CA LEU A 184 -40.41 18.44 4.62
C LEU A 184 -41.35 19.39 3.87
N ASP A 185 -42.43 18.87 3.26
CA ASP A 185 -43.50 19.70 2.70
C ASP A 185 -44.48 20.18 3.80
N LEU A 186 -44.43 19.56 4.99
CA LEU A 186 -45.23 19.94 6.15
C LEU A 186 -44.54 21.03 7.00
N ASP A 187 -45.33 21.87 7.64
CA ASP A 187 -44.83 22.81 8.64
C ASP A 187 -44.30 22.07 9.88
N PRO A 188 -43.22 22.57 10.52
CA PRO A 188 -42.67 21.94 11.69
C PRO A 188 -43.66 22.05 12.86
N PRO A 189 -43.73 21.03 13.74
CA PRO A 189 -44.68 21.05 14.85
C PRO A 189 -44.46 22.24 15.78
N ILE A 190 -45.57 22.79 16.29
CA ILE A 190 -45.53 23.90 17.25
C ILE A 190 -44.78 23.44 18.50
N GLY A 191 -43.79 24.24 18.92
CA GLY A 191 -43.00 23.96 20.12
C GLY A 191 -41.79 23.03 19.90
N LEU A 192 -41.47 22.68 18.65
CA LEU A 192 -40.28 21.89 18.30
C LEU A 192 -39.01 22.44 18.97
N ARG A 193 -38.31 21.58 19.71
CA ARG A 193 -36.99 21.86 20.26
C ARG A 193 -35.95 21.26 19.32
N PHE A 194 -34.95 22.05 18.96
CA PHE A 194 -33.83 21.56 18.18
C PHE A 194 -32.85 20.83 19.08
N LEU A 195 -32.59 19.59 18.70
CA LEU A 195 -31.60 18.74 19.31
C LEU A 195 -30.25 18.96 18.61
N GLY A 196 -29.22 19.25 19.40
CA GLY A 196 -27.88 19.51 18.87
C GLY A 196 -26.81 19.41 19.96
N ARG A 197 -25.58 19.79 19.60
CA ARG A 197 -24.43 19.77 20.52
C ARG A 197 -23.95 21.18 20.82
N ARG A 198 -23.66 21.45 22.10
CA ARG A 198 -23.01 22.68 22.58
C ARG A 198 -21.85 22.29 23.49
N GLY A 199 -20.63 22.66 23.12
CA GLY A 199 -19.42 22.26 23.87
C GLY A 199 -19.28 20.75 24.04
N GLY A 200 -19.69 19.96 23.04
CA GLY A 200 -19.67 18.49 23.08
C GLY A 200 -20.83 17.84 23.84
N ARG A 201 -21.62 18.60 24.61
CA ARG A 201 -22.81 18.09 25.31
C ARG A 201 -24.05 18.19 24.44
N ILE A 202 -24.88 17.16 24.48
CA ILE A 202 -26.19 17.17 23.80
C ILE A 202 -27.13 18.10 24.57
N VAL A 203 -27.76 19.02 23.84
CA VAL A 203 -28.71 20.00 24.37
C VAL A 203 -29.92 20.07 23.45
N ALA A 204 -31.08 20.40 24.03
CA ALA A 204 -32.29 20.67 23.29
C ALA A 204 -32.83 22.06 23.64
N ALA A 205 -33.03 22.91 22.64
CA ALA A 205 -33.45 24.30 22.85
C ALA A 205 -34.52 24.71 21.83
N LYS A 206 -35.40 25.63 22.23
CA LYS A 206 -36.41 26.20 21.33
C LYS A 206 -35.73 27.22 20.41
N PRO A 207 -35.94 27.18 19.08
CA PRO A 207 -35.19 28.00 18.13
C PRO A 207 -35.33 29.51 18.31
N ARG A 208 -36.46 29.98 18.86
CA ARG A 208 -36.73 31.42 19.05
C ARG A 208 -36.61 31.86 20.51
N ALA A 209 -36.05 31.02 21.38
CA ALA A 209 -35.84 31.37 22.77
C ALA A 209 -34.57 32.23 22.94
N PRO A 210 -34.61 33.36 23.66
CA PRO A 210 -33.46 34.24 23.86
C PRO A 210 -32.22 33.54 24.42
N GLU A 211 -32.42 32.55 25.29
CA GLU A 211 -31.39 31.77 25.97
C GLU A 211 -30.76 30.64 25.13
N ALA A 212 -31.26 30.38 23.92
CA ALA A 212 -30.83 29.23 23.12
C ALA A 212 -29.44 29.42 22.45
N GLY A 213 -29.02 30.66 22.20
CA GLY A 213 -27.87 30.95 21.33
C GLY A 213 -28.16 30.65 19.84
N PRO A 214 -27.20 30.86 18.93
CA PRO A 214 -27.40 30.61 17.51
C PRO A 214 -27.38 29.11 17.18
N PHE A 215 -28.18 28.69 16.21
CA PHE A 215 -28.16 27.31 15.69
C PHE A 215 -27.34 27.24 14.40
N LEU A 216 -26.43 26.28 14.32
CA LEU A 216 -25.65 25.98 13.12
C LEU A 216 -25.99 24.56 12.63
N VAL A 217 -26.52 24.44 11.41
CA VAL A 217 -26.78 23.14 10.79
C VAL A 217 -25.55 22.70 10.02
N ALA A 218 -25.02 21.52 10.34
CA ALA A 218 -23.98 20.85 9.58
C ALA A 218 -24.58 20.22 8.30
N ASP A 219 -24.90 21.06 7.32
CA ASP A 219 -25.63 20.68 6.10
C ASP A 219 -24.73 20.26 4.92
N GLY A 220 -23.43 20.08 5.19
CA GLY A 220 -22.40 19.64 4.25
C GLY A 220 -21.18 19.06 4.97
N ASP A 221 -20.11 18.73 4.26
CA ASP A 221 -18.89 18.14 4.84
C ASP A 221 -17.93 19.20 5.41
N ASP A 222 -18.50 20.17 6.13
CA ASP A 222 -17.80 21.35 6.62
C ASP A 222 -17.51 21.26 8.12
N ARG A 223 -17.08 20.09 8.61
CA ARG A 223 -16.75 19.85 10.04
C ARG A 223 -15.82 20.91 10.62
N GLN A 224 -14.91 21.41 9.78
CA GLN A 224 -13.99 22.47 10.16
C GLN A 224 -14.66 23.84 10.30
N MET A 225 -15.58 24.20 9.39
CA MET A 225 -16.37 25.43 9.53
C MET A 225 -17.26 25.37 10.78
N VAL A 226 -17.83 24.19 11.05
CA VAL A 226 -18.62 23.95 12.27
C VAL A 226 -17.76 24.14 13.51
N ALA A 227 -16.55 23.54 13.56
CA ALA A 227 -15.64 23.67 14.70
C ALA A 227 -15.05 25.08 14.88
N ALA A 228 -14.80 25.82 13.80
CA ALA A 228 -14.36 27.21 13.87
C ALA A 228 -15.52 28.12 14.33
N SER A 229 -16.73 27.89 13.84
CA SER A 229 -17.92 28.66 14.22
C SER A 229 -18.29 28.46 15.69
N THR A 230 -18.19 27.23 16.22
CA THR A 230 -18.45 26.96 17.65
C THR A 230 -17.37 27.50 18.58
N ARG A 231 -16.14 27.71 18.10
CA ARG A 231 -15.08 28.39 18.87
C ARG A 231 -15.23 29.90 18.85
N ALA A 232 -15.61 30.47 17.71
CA ALA A 232 -15.91 31.89 17.59
C ALA A 232 -17.12 32.30 18.44
N ASP A 233 -18.13 31.42 18.55
CA ASP A 233 -19.27 31.60 19.44
C ASP A 233 -19.59 30.29 20.20
N PRO A 234 -19.08 30.13 21.45
CA PRO A 234 -19.32 28.96 22.29
C PRO A 234 -20.80 28.73 22.66
N ALA A 235 -21.68 29.71 22.47
CA ALA A 235 -23.11 29.54 22.69
C ALA A 235 -23.80 28.80 21.54
N THR A 236 -23.12 28.59 20.41
CA THR A 236 -23.66 27.93 19.22
C THR A 236 -24.08 26.49 19.50
N ILE A 237 -25.31 26.14 19.11
CA ILE A 237 -25.82 24.76 19.10
C ILE A 237 -25.69 24.19 17.69
N VAL A 238 -24.91 23.12 17.55
CA VAL A 238 -24.71 22.43 16.27
C VAL A 238 -25.78 21.36 16.08
N ILE A 239 -26.57 21.46 15.01
CA ILE A 239 -27.52 20.45 14.58
C ILE A 239 -26.84 19.54 13.56
N GLU A 240 -26.84 18.23 13.81
CA GLU A 240 -26.20 17.20 12.99
C GLU A 240 -27.27 16.37 12.27
N PRO A 241 -27.80 16.83 11.11
CA PRO A 241 -28.78 16.07 10.34
C PRO A 241 -28.15 14.84 9.68
N PRO A 242 -28.96 13.85 9.25
CA PRO A 242 -28.46 12.72 8.47
C PRO A 242 -27.84 13.20 7.14
N THR A 243 -26.67 12.68 6.80
CA THR A 243 -25.85 13.12 5.65
C THR A 243 -26.62 13.09 4.33
N ALA A 244 -27.44 12.04 4.11
CA ALA A 244 -28.21 11.85 2.88
C ALA A 244 -29.21 12.99 2.59
N ARG A 245 -29.71 13.70 3.61
CA ARG A 245 -30.69 14.79 3.49
C ARG A 245 -30.24 16.09 4.14
N ALA A 246 -28.95 16.21 4.46
CA ALA A 246 -28.42 17.31 5.28
C ALA A 246 -28.69 18.70 4.67
N ARG A 247 -28.50 18.88 3.35
CA ARG A 247 -28.81 20.15 2.65
C ARG A 247 -30.30 20.47 2.62
N GLU A 248 -31.15 19.48 2.36
CA GLU A 248 -32.61 19.66 2.34
C GLU A 248 -33.10 20.11 3.72
N ILE A 249 -32.67 19.42 4.77
CA ILE A 249 -33.04 19.74 6.16
C ILE A 249 -32.47 21.10 6.55
N GLY A 250 -31.22 21.40 6.20
CA GLY A 250 -30.61 22.71 6.46
C GLY A 250 -31.36 23.85 5.78
N ALA A 251 -31.76 23.67 4.52
CA ALA A 251 -32.58 24.65 3.79
C ALA A 251 -33.99 24.80 4.40
N TYR A 252 -34.63 23.69 4.75
CA TYR A 252 -35.92 23.68 5.43
C TYR A 252 -35.87 24.44 6.77
N LEU A 253 -34.91 24.12 7.64
CA LEU A 253 -34.78 24.77 8.94
C LEU A 253 -34.47 26.27 8.80
N ALA A 254 -33.60 26.65 7.87
CA ALA A 254 -33.30 28.07 7.59
C ALA A 254 -34.53 28.84 7.06
N LYS A 255 -35.39 28.19 6.26
CA LYS A 255 -36.63 28.77 5.73
C LYS A 255 -37.67 29.01 6.82
N HIS A 256 -37.91 28.05 7.69
CA HIS A 256 -38.97 28.13 8.71
C HIS A 256 -38.52 28.88 9.99
N PHE A 257 -37.21 28.96 10.24
CA PHE A 257 -36.62 29.63 11.40
C PHE A 257 -35.55 30.65 11.00
N PRO A 258 -35.92 31.67 10.19
CA PRO A 258 -35.00 32.69 9.73
C PRO A 258 -34.42 33.47 10.92
N GLY A 259 -33.13 33.79 10.86
CA GLY A 259 -32.40 34.52 11.91
C GLY A 259 -31.97 33.67 13.11
N ALA A 260 -32.67 32.59 13.42
CA ALA A 260 -32.29 31.64 14.46
C ALA A 260 -31.33 30.54 13.97
N VAL A 261 -31.52 30.11 12.70
CA VAL A 261 -30.76 29.00 12.10
C VAL A 261 -29.84 29.52 11.00
N ARG A 262 -28.57 29.12 11.09
CA ARG A 262 -27.55 29.31 10.06
C ARG A 262 -27.13 27.97 9.48
N ARG A 263 -26.87 27.94 8.18
CA ARG A 263 -26.31 26.77 7.50
C ARG A 263 -24.80 26.88 7.45
N ALA A 264 -24.09 25.79 7.75
CA ALA A 264 -22.63 25.75 7.61
C ALA A 264 -22.21 26.04 6.15
N SER A 265 -22.93 25.47 5.18
CA SER A 265 -22.71 25.67 3.74
C SER A 265 -22.84 27.13 3.26
N ALA A 266 -23.49 28.00 4.03
CA ALA A 266 -23.70 29.40 3.69
C ALA A 266 -22.63 30.34 4.29
N ILE A 267 -21.72 29.81 5.13
CA ILE A 267 -20.64 30.60 5.72
C ILE A 267 -19.48 30.64 4.74
N VAL A 268 -19.15 31.84 4.25
CA VAL A 268 -17.98 32.02 3.37
C VAL A 268 -16.70 31.85 4.20
N ALA A 269 -16.00 30.74 3.99
CA ALA A 269 -14.69 30.49 4.57
C ALA A 269 -13.67 31.51 4.02
N GLN A 270 -13.03 32.27 4.91
CA GLN A 270 -11.86 33.07 4.55
C GLN A 270 -10.61 32.33 5.01
N TYR A 271 -9.67 32.14 4.10
CA TYR A 271 -8.41 31.47 4.42
C TYR A 271 -7.30 32.51 4.54
N GLU A 272 -6.40 32.30 5.50
CA GLU A 272 -5.21 33.13 5.69
C GLU A 272 -3.94 32.28 5.80
N THR A 273 -2.83 32.85 5.38
CA THR A 273 -1.49 32.31 5.56
C THR A 273 -0.60 33.44 6.06
N GLU A 274 0.16 33.21 7.13
CA GLU A 274 1.04 34.23 7.74
C GLU A 274 0.31 35.55 8.07
N GLY A 275 -0.95 35.47 8.49
CA GLY A 275 -1.79 36.64 8.82
C GLY A 275 -2.31 37.43 7.61
N ARG A 276 -2.14 36.92 6.39
CA ARG A 276 -2.65 37.53 5.15
C ARG A 276 -3.73 36.66 4.52
N LEU A 277 -4.83 37.28 4.08
CA LEU A 277 -5.90 36.60 3.36
C LEU A 277 -5.38 36.00 2.06
N VAL A 278 -5.68 34.72 1.84
CA VAL A 278 -5.36 34.00 0.62
C VAL A 278 -6.47 34.22 -0.39
N THR A 279 -6.14 34.85 -1.51
CA THR A 279 -7.04 35.03 -2.65
C THR A 279 -6.52 34.30 -3.89
N PRO A 280 -7.40 33.86 -4.80
CA PRO A 280 -6.99 33.28 -6.08
C PRO A 280 -6.13 34.26 -6.88
N ASP A 281 -5.03 33.78 -7.45
CA ASP A 281 -4.14 34.59 -8.30
C ASP A 281 -4.11 33.98 -9.71
N PRO A 282 -4.42 34.76 -10.76
CA PRO A 282 -4.36 34.27 -12.14
C PRO A 282 -2.95 33.93 -12.63
N THR A 283 -1.90 34.19 -11.85
CA THR A 283 -0.52 33.79 -12.14
C THR A 283 -0.13 32.45 -11.50
N ASP A 284 -0.97 31.88 -10.62
CA ASP A 284 -0.73 30.55 -10.04
C ASP A 284 -0.63 29.48 -11.14
N ARG A 285 0.28 28.51 -10.99
CA ARG A 285 0.43 27.41 -11.96
C ARG A 285 -0.85 26.61 -12.09
N THR A 286 -1.13 26.11 -13.29
CA THR A 286 -2.22 25.14 -13.49
C THR A 286 -1.86 23.81 -12.83
N ILE A 287 -2.87 23.00 -12.50
CA ILE A 287 -2.67 21.68 -11.88
C ILE A 287 -1.83 20.76 -12.78
N VAL A 288 -1.94 20.91 -14.11
CA VAL A 288 -1.17 20.14 -15.09
C VAL A 288 0.28 20.62 -15.15
N GLU A 289 0.53 21.93 -15.05
CA GLU A 289 1.91 22.47 -14.94
C GLU A 289 2.60 22.06 -13.63
N ALA A 290 1.83 21.91 -12.54
CA ALA A 290 2.38 21.58 -11.24
C ALA A 290 2.59 20.07 -11.01
N LEU A 291 1.74 19.21 -11.58
CA LEU A 291 1.71 17.77 -11.31
C LEU A 291 1.95 16.90 -12.56
N GLY A 292 2.11 17.51 -13.74
CA GLY A 292 2.27 16.81 -15.01
C GLY A 292 0.95 16.31 -15.63
N ASP A 293 1.03 15.79 -16.85
CA ASP A 293 -0.14 15.29 -17.61
C ASP A 293 -0.74 14.01 -17.00
N GLN A 294 -0.04 13.35 -16.06
CA GLN A 294 -0.48 12.13 -15.41
C GLN A 294 -1.77 12.34 -14.59
N VAL A 295 -1.96 13.51 -13.98
CA VAL A 295 -3.23 13.84 -13.29
C VAL A 295 -4.43 13.78 -14.25
N ARG A 296 -4.22 14.14 -15.52
CA ARG A 296 -5.24 14.07 -16.58
C ARG A 296 -5.53 12.62 -16.97
N GLN A 297 -4.50 11.77 -17.06
CA GLN A 297 -4.65 10.35 -17.37
C GLN A 297 -5.40 9.61 -16.26
N VAL A 298 -5.02 9.85 -14.99
CA VAL A 298 -5.70 9.28 -13.84
C VAL A 298 -7.17 9.71 -13.81
N LEU A 299 -7.47 11.00 -14.02
CA LEU A 299 -8.86 11.46 -14.08
C LEU A 299 -9.64 10.86 -15.26
N ALA A 300 -9.04 10.77 -16.46
CA ALA A 300 -9.69 10.18 -17.63
C ALA A 300 -10.07 8.70 -17.37
N LEU A 301 -9.18 7.94 -16.73
CA LEU A 301 -9.44 6.57 -16.32
C LEU A 301 -10.48 6.48 -15.19
N THR A 302 -10.46 7.39 -14.22
CA THR A 302 -11.52 7.49 -13.20
C THR A 302 -12.88 7.67 -13.85
N LEU A 303 -12.99 8.62 -14.79
CA LEU A 303 -14.24 8.89 -15.52
C LEU A 303 -14.73 7.67 -16.28
N ARG A 304 -13.82 6.92 -16.91
CA ARG A 304 -14.14 5.75 -17.73
C ARG A 304 -14.54 4.52 -16.91
N TYR A 305 -13.79 4.22 -15.85
CA TYR A 305 -13.87 2.93 -15.14
C TYR A 305 -14.49 3.00 -13.76
N ARG A 306 -14.45 4.16 -13.08
CA ARG A 306 -14.87 4.30 -11.68
C ARG A 306 -16.07 5.23 -11.51
N SER A 307 -16.32 6.14 -12.46
CA SER A 307 -17.45 7.07 -12.43
C SER A 307 -18.62 6.60 -13.31
N SER A 308 -19.18 5.42 -13.03
CA SER A 308 -20.27 4.80 -13.81
C SER A 308 -21.56 5.63 -13.91
N PHE A 309 -21.78 6.57 -12.98
CA PHE A 309 -22.92 7.48 -12.97
C PHE A 309 -22.64 8.85 -13.60
N TYR A 310 -21.41 9.10 -14.07
CA TYR A 310 -21.06 10.33 -14.75
C TYR A 310 -21.60 10.33 -16.18
N ARG A 311 -22.38 11.36 -16.54
CA ARG A 311 -23.03 11.52 -17.85
C ARG A 311 -22.56 12.76 -18.62
N GLY A 312 -21.60 13.51 -18.10
CA GLY A 312 -21.10 14.72 -18.76
C GLY A 312 -20.04 14.44 -19.81
N ASN A 313 -19.61 15.49 -20.51
CA ASN A 313 -18.57 15.39 -21.52
C ASN A 313 -17.19 15.23 -20.84
N ALA A 314 -16.52 14.10 -21.11
CA ALA A 314 -15.21 13.80 -20.55
C ALA A 314 -14.14 14.82 -21.01
N GLU A 315 -14.17 15.26 -22.26
CA GLU A 315 -13.21 16.25 -22.77
C GLU A 315 -13.39 17.61 -22.11
N GLU A 316 -14.64 18.05 -21.93
CA GLU A 316 -14.96 19.29 -21.22
C GLU A 316 -14.48 19.22 -19.77
N THR A 317 -14.63 18.07 -19.11
CA THR A 317 -14.16 17.86 -17.74
C THR A 317 -12.64 17.88 -17.65
N LEU A 318 -11.94 17.26 -18.61
CA LEU A 318 -10.47 17.30 -18.68
C LEU A 318 -9.96 18.71 -19.03
N ALA A 319 -10.71 19.48 -19.82
CA ALA A 319 -10.42 20.90 -20.08
C ALA A 319 -10.58 21.74 -18.82
N ARG A 320 -11.66 21.53 -18.04
CA ARG A 320 -11.88 22.20 -16.75
C ARG A 320 -10.83 21.81 -15.71
N LEU A 321 -10.42 20.54 -15.66
CA LEU A 321 -9.27 20.11 -14.85
C LEU A 321 -8.03 20.92 -15.21
N SER A 322 -7.75 21.07 -16.51
CA SER A 322 -6.56 21.80 -16.99
C SER A 322 -6.60 23.30 -16.64
N ALA A 323 -7.78 23.86 -16.34
CA ALA A 323 -7.96 25.25 -15.90
C ALA A 323 -7.86 25.44 -14.38
N ILE A 324 -7.86 24.36 -13.58
CA ILE A 324 -7.69 24.44 -12.13
C ILE A 324 -6.27 24.91 -11.83
N ARG A 325 -6.13 25.90 -10.97
CA ARG A 325 -4.84 26.39 -10.49
C ARG A 325 -4.48 25.77 -9.15
N VAL A 326 -3.19 25.70 -8.85
CA VAL A 326 -2.71 25.19 -7.58
C VAL A 326 -1.66 26.10 -6.97
N ARG A 327 -1.70 26.27 -5.65
CA ARG A 327 -0.73 27.05 -4.90
C ARG A 327 -0.23 26.25 -3.70
N LYS A 328 1.08 26.06 -3.67
CA LYS A 328 1.78 25.44 -2.54
C LYS A 328 2.03 26.49 -1.46
N ILE A 329 1.67 26.20 -0.20
CA ILE A 329 1.76 27.12 0.93
C ILE A 329 2.23 26.40 2.22
N ALA A 330 3.03 27.06 3.06
CA ALA A 330 3.60 26.42 4.25
C ALA A 330 2.56 26.12 5.34
N SER A 331 1.63 27.06 5.56
CA SER A 331 0.57 26.94 6.57
C SER A 331 -0.72 27.57 6.07
N LEU A 332 -1.84 27.09 6.59
CA LEU A 332 -3.16 27.59 6.26
C LEU A 332 -4.00 27.66 7.53
N SER A 333 -4.65 28.79 7.75
CA SER A 333 -5.64 28.99 8.79
C SER A 333 -6.98 29.38 8.17
N LEU A 334 -8.05 28.88 8.76
CA LEU A 334 -9.42 29.28 8.46
C LEU A 334 -9.79 30.41 9.43
N ARG A 335 -10.21 31.55 8.88
CA ARG A 335 -10.70 32.70 9.63
C ARG A 335 -12.23 32.73 9.60
N VAL A 336 -12.83 32.76 10.79
CA VAL A 336 -14.28 32.95 10.99
C VAL A 336 -14.47 34.08 12.00
N GLY A 337 -14.88 35.26 11.51
CA GLY A 337 -14.93 36.47 12.32
C GLY A 337 -13.52 36.96 12.68
N GLU A 338 -13.25 37.16 13.98
CA GLU A 338 -11.93 37.55 14.50
C GLU A 338 -11.04 36.36 14.84
N LEU A 339 -11.60 35.14 14.87
CA LEU A 339 -10.86 33.93 15.23
C LEU A 339 -10.23 33.32 13.97
N ALA A 340 -8.92 33.04 14.03
CA ALA A 340 -8.20 32.30 13.03
C ALA A 340 -7.67 30.98 13.60
N ASP A 341 -8.05 29.88 12.97
CA ASP A 341 -7.69 28.53 13.40
C ASP A 341 -6.93 27.79 12.32
N PRO A 342 -5.83 27.08 12.66
CA PRO A 342 -5.09 26.30 11.68
C PRO A 342 -5.98 25.23 11.06
N VAL A 343 -5.86 25.03 9.75
CA VAL A 343 -6.58 23.99 9.02
C VAL A 343 -6.10 22.62 9.52
N PRO A 344 -6.98 21.80 10.16
CA PRO A 344 -6.56 20.51 10.70
C PRO A 344 -5.97 19.63 9.61
N ARG A 345 -4.85 18.98 9.92
CA ARG A 345 -4.13 18.08 9.01
C ARG A 345 -3.86 18.65 7.62
N PHE A 346 -3.64 19.96 7.48
CA PHE A 346 -3.29 20.53 6.17
C PHE A 346 -2.02 19.92 5.53
N HIS A 347 -1.22 19.17 6.29
CA HIS A 347 -0.14 18.33 5.79
C HIS A 347 -0.59 17.09 4.98
N ASP A 348 -1.87 16.66 5.08
CA ASP A 348 -2.40 15.46 4.42
C ASP A 348 -3.54 15.73 3.42
N ARG A 349 -4.05 16.97 3.34
CA ARG A 349 -5.18 17.35 2.49
C ARG A 349 -5.02 18.73 1.86
N ALA A 350 -5.73 18.94 0.75
CA ALA A 350 -5.80 20.21 0.04
C ALA A 350 -7.14 20.94 0.25
N VAL A 351 -7.15 22.24 0.00
CA VAL A 351 -8.30 23.13 0.20
C VAL A 351 -8.59 23.90 -1.09
N LEU A 352 -9.85 23.95 -1.51
CA LEU A 352 -10.29 24.72 -2.67
C LEU A 352 -10.69 26.14 -2.27
N ILE A 353 -10.20 27.15 -3.01
CA ILE A 353 -10.63 28.56 -2.93
C ILE A 353 -11.06 29.07 -4.32
N GLY A 354 -11.73 30.23 -4.36
CA GLY A 354 -12.06 30.93 -5.62
C GLY A 354 -13.28 30.39 -6.39
N GLY A 355 -13.90 29.31 -5.89
CA GLY A 355 -15.16 28.78 -6.41
C GLY A 355 -15.11 28.43 -7.89
N VAL A 356 -16.19 28.74 -8.62
CA VAL A 356 -16.35 28.36 -10.05
C VAL A 356 -15.60 29.32 -10.99
N VAL A 357 -15.26 30.54 -10.55
CA VAL A 357 -14.69 31.58 -11.42
C VAL A 357 -13.18 31.41 -11.60
N GLN A 358 -12.46 31.14 -10.50
CA GLN A 358 -11.03 30.84 -10.52
C GLN A 358 -10.73 29.76 -9.47
N PRO A 359 -10.99 28.47 -9.78
CA PRO A 359 -10.74 27.40 -8.84
C PRO A 359 -9.23 27.25 -8.58
N THR A 360 -8.81 27.57 -7.35
CA THR A 360 -7.41 27.41 -6.91
C THR A 360 -7.36 26.42 -5.74
N ILE A 361 -6.54 25.38 -5.87
CA ILE A 361 -6.32 24.38 -4.82
C ILE A 361 -5.04 24.73 -4.04
N LEU A 362 -5.20 24.93 -2.75
CA LEU A 362 -4.13 25.16 -1.79
C LEU A 362 -3.67 23.84 -1.19
N TYR A 363 -2.37 23.59 -1.15
CA TYR A 363 -1.79 22.39 -0.54
C TYR A 363 -0.46 22.71 0.14
N SER A 364 -0.06 21.88 1.10
CA SER A 364 1.13 22.12 1.91
C SER A 364 2.41 21.58 1.31
N ASP A 365 3.55 22.10 1.78
CA ASP A 365 4.88 21.55 1.48
C ASP A 365 5.01 20.09 1.91
N ALA A 366 4.40 19.74 3.05
CA ALA A 366 4.37 18.38 3.54
C ALA A 366 3.54 17.45 2.64
N LEU A 367 2.40 17.93 2.12
CA LEU A 367 1.60 17.15 1.17
C LEU A 367 2.32 17.03 -0.19
N ALA A 368 3.04 18.07 -0.62
CA ALA A 368 3.84 18.05 -1.84
C ALA A 368 4.98 17.03 -1.78
N ALA A 369 5.61 16.87 -0.61
CA ALA A 369 6.67 15.88 -0.36
C ALA A 369 6.11 14.49 0.00
N SER A 370 4.79 14.33 0.06
CA SER A 370 4.12 13.11 0.48
C SER A 370 3.75 12.24 -0.72
N ASP A 371 3.97 10.94 -0.54
CA ASP A 371 3.48 9.85 -1.39
C ASP A 371 1.95 9.87 -1.60
N ARG A 372 1.21 10.66 -0.81
CA ARG A 372 -0.25 10.77 -0.88
C ARG A 372 -0.74 12.05 -1.52
N LEU A 373 0.11 12.76 -2.28
CA LEU A 373 -0.24 14.04 -2.91
C LEU A 373 -1.58 13.98 -3.67
N LEU A 374 -1.75 13.03 -4.60
CA LEU A 374 -2.99 12.93 -5.37
C LEU A 374 -4.20 12.52 -4.51
N VAL A 375 -3.98 11.68 -3.50
CA VAL A 375 -5.01 11.32 -2.51
C VAL A 375 -5.48 12.56 -1.75
N GLY A 376 -4.56 13.42 -1.31
CA GLY A 376 -4.88 14.66 -0.61
C GLY A 376 -5.53 15.73 -1.49
N LEU A 377 -5.26 15.72 -2.80
CA LEU A 377 -5.84 16.64 -3.78
C LEU A 377 -7.22 16.19 -4.31
N ALA A 378 -7.49 14.89 -4.39
CA ALA A 378 -8.68 14.34 -5.04
C ALA A 378 -10.02 14.94 -4.54
N PRO A 379 -10.25 15.16 -3.23
CA PRO A 379 -11.48 15.82 -2.76
C PRO A 379 -11.63 17.27 -3.26
N ALA A 380 -10.53 18.02 -3.29
CA ALA A 380 -10.51 19.40 -3.77
C ALA A 380 -10.71 19.47 -5.30
N ILE A 381 -10.13 18.53 -6.06
CA ILE A 381 -10.36 18.38 -7.51
C ILE A 381 -11.82 18.07 -7.79
N GLY A 382 -12.42 17.09 -7.09
CA GLY A 382 -13.84 16.76 -7.25
C GLY A 382 -14.75 17.95 -6.96
N SER A 383 -14.42 18.74 -5.93
CA SER A 383 -15.14 19.97 -5.59
C SER A 383 -14.99 21.05 -6.66
N ALA A 384 -13.79 21.25 -7.20
CA ALA A 384 -13.51 22.23 -8.25
C ALA A 384 -14.23 21.90 -9.57
N LEU A 385 -14.39 20.61 -9.88
CA LEU A 385 -15.15 20.11 -11.02
C LEU A 385 -16.67 20.08 -10.77
N ASN A 386 -17.12 20.55 -9.61
CA ASN A 386 -18.52 20.53 -9.18
C ASN A 386 -19.14 19.11 -9.17
N ALA A 387 -18.33 18.10 -8.85
CA ALA A 387 -18.73 16.69 -8.82
C ALA A 387 -17.98 15.90 -7.71
N PRO A 388 -18.09 16.28 -6.42
CA PRO A 388 -17.30 15.69 -5.33
C PRO A 388 -17.55 14.19 -5.15
N HIS A 389 -18.81 13.73 -5.25
CA HIS A 389 -19.13 12.30 -5.06
C HIS A 389 -19.01 11.47 -6.35
N VAL A 390 -19.24 12.08 -7.51
CA VAL A 390 -19.26 11.37 -8.80
C VAL A 390 -17.85 11.27 -9.42
N ILE A 391 -16.98 12.24 -9.12
CA ILE A 391 -15.60 12.27 -9.60
C ILE A 391 -14.61 12.22 -8.43
N GLY A 392 -14.79 13.06 -7.40
CA GLY A 392 -13.81 13.20 -6.30
C GLY A 392 -13.59 11.92 -5.49
N GLU A 393 -14.66 11.28 -5.03
CA GLU A 393 -14.59 10.00 -4.30
C GLU A 393 -14.01 8.85 -5.15
N PRO A 394 -14.47 8.62 -6.40
CA PRO A 394 -13.83 7.67 -7.31
C PRO A 394 -12.36 7.96 -7.58
N LEU A 395 -11.97 9.24 -7.72
CA LEU A 395 -10.58 9.65 -7.94
C LEU A 395 -9.74 9.38 -6.68
N LEU A 396 -10.28 9.67 -5.49
CA LEU A 396 -9.64 9.39 -4.21
C LEU A 396 -9.37 7.90 -4.04
N ALA A 397 -10.38 7.06 -4.30
CA ALA A 397 -10.25 5.61 -4.22
C ALA A 397 -9.21 5.10 -5.23
N PHE A 398 -9.27 5.57 -6.47
CA PHE A 398 -8.32 5.15 -7.50
C PHE A 398 -6.88 5.60 -7.18
N ALA A 399 -6.68 6.83 -6.73
CA ALA A 399 -5.38 7.33 -6.30
C ALA A 399 -4.84 6.57 -5.08
N ALA A 400 -5.71 6.18 -4.14
CA ALA A 400 -5.32 5.40 -2.97
C ALA A 400 -4.89 3.96 -3.34
N GLU A 401 -5.55 3.35 -4.33
CA GLU A 401 -5.18 2.02 -4.85
C GLU A 401 -3.88 2.06 -5.67
N LEU A 402 -3.60 3.16 -6.39
CA LEU A 402 -2.31 3.38 -7.08
C LEU A 402 -1.16 3.67 -6.09
N GLY A 403 -1.48 4.23 -4.92
CA GLY A 403 -0.54 4.43 -3.82
C GLY A 403 0.47 5.56 -4.07
N ALA A 404 1.68 5.39 -3.53
CA ALA A 404 2.73 6.42 -3.48
C ALA A 404 3.11 7.03 -4.84
N ARG A 405 2.91 6.26 -5.91
CA ARG A 405 3.30 6.59 -7.28
C ARG A 405 2.10 6.84 -8.17
N ALA A 406 0.97 7.32 -7.62
CA ALA A 406 -0.23 7.55 -8.42
C ALA A 406 0.02 8.49 -9.62
N LEU A 407 0.92 9.46 -9.49
CA LEU A 407 1.32 10.36 -10.58
C LEU A 407 2.47 9.81 -11.44
N ASP A 408 3.14 8.73 -11.02
CA ASP A 408 4.23 8.07 -11.76
C ASP A 408 3.82 6.66 -12.26
N SER A 409 2.52 6.38 -12.29
CA SER A 409 1.97 5.05 -12.57
C SER A 409 2.04 4.71 -14.06
N SER A 410 2.48 3.49 -14.37
CA SER A 410 2.53 2.95 -15.74
C SER A 410 1.17 2.43 -16.22
N TYR A 411 1.03 2.14 -17.51
CA TYR A 411 -0.18 1.48 -18.03
C TYR A 411 -0.43 0.10 -17.42
N GLU A 412 0.62 -0.61 -17.04
CA GLU A 412 0.48 -1.87 -16.32
C GLU A 412 -0.12 -1.64 -14.91
N ASP A 413 0.27 -0.55 -14.23
CA ASP A 413 -0.23 -0.23 -12.89
C ASP A 413 -1.71 0.16 -12.96
N TYR A 414 -2.08 1.00 -13.92
CA TYR A 414 -3.49 1.33 -14.19
C TYR A 414 -4.31 0.08 -14.52
N ALA A 415 -3.81 -0.80 -15.39
CA ALA A 415 -4.48 -2.05 -15.76
C ALA A 415 -4.67 -2.98 -14.55
N ALA A 416 -3.64 -3.10 -13.70
CA ALA A 416 -3.68 -3.92 -12.50
C ALA A 416 -4.71 -3.42 -11.48
N VAL A 417 -4.77 -2.11 -11.24
CA VAL A 417 -5.70 -1.49 -10.30
C VAL A 417 -7.14 -1.47 -10.83
N LEU A 418 -7.32 -1.24 -12.13
CA LEU A 418 -8.65 -1.18 -12.75
C LEU A 418 -9.21 -2.56 -13.11
N GLY A 419 -8.40 -3.62 -13.04
CA GLY A 419 -8.80 -4.96 -13.47
C GLY A 419 -9.12 -5.03 -14.97
N ALA A 420 -8.51 -4.16 -15.78
CA ALA A 420 -8.78 -4.03 -17.21
C ALA A 420 -7.60 -4.58 -18.03
N PRO A 421 -7.83 -5.10 -19.26
CA PRO A 421 -6.75 -5.46 -20.18
C PRO A 421 -5.82 -4.28 -20.43
N ILE A 422 -4.51 -4.54 -20.44
CA ILE A 422 -3.54 -3.46 -20.67
C ILE A 422 -3.71 -2.80 -22.03
N GLU A 423 -4.12 -3.56 -23.05
CA GLU A 423 -4.37 -3.02 -24.38
C GLU A 423 -5.59 -2.09 -24.42
N ASP A 424 -6.58 -2.29 -23.52
CA ASP A 424 -7.71 -1.36 -23.39
C ASP A 424 -7.28 -0.07 -22.71
N ILE A 425 -6.41 -0.15 -21.69
CA ILE A 425 -5.83 1.04 -21.06
C ILE A 425 -4.95 1.80 -22.04
N ARG A 426 -4.07 1.10 -22.76
CA ARG A 426 -3.20 1.67 -23.80
C ARG A 426 -4.03 2.25 -24.93
N GLY A 427 -5.09 1.57 -25.36
CA GLY A 427 -5.99 2.00 -26.42
C GLY A 427 -6.86 3.19 -26.02
N PHE A 428 -7.42 3.19 -24.81
CA PHE A 428 -8.25 4.30 -24.30
C PHE A 428 -7.41 5.53 -24.00
N LEU A 429 -6.32 5.39 -23.23
CA LEU A 429 -5.39 6.50 -23.01
C LEU A 429 -4.68 6.88 -24.31
N GLY A 430 -4.44 5.94 -25.22
CA GLY A 430 -3.90 6.16 -26.55
C GLY A 430 -4.86 6.97 -27.42
N ALA A 431 -6.16 6.69 -27.38
CA ALA A 431 -7.20 7.47 -28.05
C ALA A 431 -7.39 8.86 -27.40
N ALA A 432 -7.34 8.95 -26.07
CA ALA A 432 -7.33 10.23 -25.35
C ALA A 432 -6.07 11.06 -25.64
N ARG A 433 -4.92 10.39 -25.85
CA ARG A 433 -3.64 10.96 -26.35
C ARG A 433 -3.61 11.17 -27.86
N ALA A 434 -4.49 10.54 -28.63
CA ALA A 434 -4.69 10.80 -30.05
C ALA A 434 -5.62 12.00 -30.28
N SER A 435 -6.03 12.68 -29.20
CA SER A 435 -6.60 14.02 -29.31
C SER A 435 -5.63 14.93 -30.04
N ILE A 436 -6.17 15.76 -30.93
CA ILE A 436 -5.38 16.70 -31.74
C ILE A 436 -4.47 17.55 -30.84
N GLY A 437 -4.90 17.91 -29.63
CA GLY A 437 -4.05 18.65 -28.67
C GLY A 437 -2.75 17.95 -28.29
N ASN A 438 -2.73 16.62 -28.14
CA ASN A 438 -1.50 15.89 -27.81
C ASN A 438 -0.66 15.57 -29.06
N LEU A 439 -1.30 15.34 -30.22
CA LEU A 439 -0.59 15.30 -31.51
C LEU A 439 0.19 16.60 -31.74
N LEU A 440 -0.45 17.75 -31.56
CA LEU A 440 0.17 19.08 -31.66
C LEU A 440 1.30 19.25 -30.64
N ARG A 441 1.09 18.82 -29.38
CA ARG A 441 2.11 18.89 -28.33
C ARG A 441 3.38 18.13 -28.71
N THR A 442 3.25 16.92 -29.26
CA THR A 442 4.38 16.07 -29.67
C THR A 442 5.02 16.52 -30.97
N LEU A 443 4.23 17.02 -31.91
CA LEU A 443 4.69 17.46 -33.22
C LEU A 443 5.44 18.79 -33.14
N ARG A 444 5.05 19.70 -32.23
CA ARG A 444 5.63 21.03 -32.10
C ARG A 444 7.15 21.05 -31.91
N PRO A 445 7.77 20.26 -31.00
CA PRO A 445 9.23 20.16 -30.91
C PRO A 445 9.89 19.64 -32.19
N LEU A 446 9.25 18.70 -32.89
CA LEU A 446 9.77 18.16 -34.14
C LEU A 446 9.75 19.23 -35.24
N VAL A 447 8.66 19.99 -35.34
CA VAL A 447 8.54 21.13 -36.26
C VAL A 447 9.56 22.21 -35.89
N ALA A 448 9.81 22.47 -34.60
CA ALA A 448 10.86 23.41 -34.18
C ALA A 448 12.24 22.98 -34.68
N VAL A 449 12.59 21.70 -34.54
CA VAL A 449 13.88 21.16 -35.01
C VAL A 449 14.02 21.21 -36.53
N PHE A 450 12.96 20.91 -37.29
CA PHE A 450 13.07 20.75 -38.75
C PHE A 450 12.64 21.99 -39.57
N ALA A 451 11.76 22.82 -39.02
CA ALA A 451 11.17 24.00 -39.69
C ALA A 451 11.30 25.30 -38.88
N GLY A 452 11.88 25.25 -37.68
CA GLY A 452 12.17 26.41 -36.85
C GLY A 452 11.01 26.86 -35.94
N PRO A 453 11.28 27.80 -35.02
CA PRO A 453 10.34 28.21 -33.97
C PRO A 453 9.09 28.93 -34.50
N GLU A 454 9.21 29.64 -35.64
CA GLU A 454 8.07 30.33 -36.26
C GLU A 454 7.04 29.34 -36.80
N ALA A 455 7.48 28.30 -37.51
CA ALA A 455 6.61 27.21 -37.96
C ALA A 455 6.00 26.46 -36.76
N ALA A 456 6.80 26.19 -35.72
CA ALA A 456 6.34 25.50 -34.52
C ALA A 456 5.22 26.24 -33.76
N SER A 457 5.14 27.57 -33.88
CA SER A 457 4.08 28.38 -33.24
C SER A 457 2.66 28.06 -33.75
N ARG A 458 2.54 27.50 -34.95
CA ARG A 458 1.26 27.07 -35.55
C ARG A 458 0.75 25.75 -34.98
N PHE A 459 1.62 24.98 -34.32
CA PHE A 459 1.30 23.67 -33.75
C PHE A 459 1.04 23.75 -32.23
N VAL A 460 0.51 24.88 -31.76
CA VAL A 460 0.13 25.06 -30.34
C VAL A 460 -1.25 24.46 -30.10
N PRO A 461 -1.42 23.59 -29.09
CA PRO A 461 -2.74 23.05 -28.74
C PRO A 461 -3.77 24.17 -28.48
N GLY A 462 -4.92 24.11 -29.16
CA GLY A 462 -6.00 25.10 -29.02
C GLY A 462 -5.96 26.27 -30.01
N LEU A 463 -4.95 26.35 -30.87
CA LEU A 463 -4.83 27.37 -31.93
C LEU A 463 -5.18 26.79 -33.31
N GLY A 464 -6.48 26.77 -33.63
CA GLY A 464 -7.01 26.63 -35.00
C GLY A 464 -6.95 25.25 -35.66
N LEU A 465 -6.00 24.38 -35.30
CA LEU A 465 -5.93 23.00 -35.81
C LEU A 465 -6.83 22.10 -34.98
N ALA A 466 -7.92 21.61 -35.59
CA ALA A 466 -8.97 20.84 -34.90
C ALA A 466 -9.06 19.38 -35.36
N THR A 467 -8.57 19.08 -36.57
CA THR A 467 -8.56 17.73 -37.16
C THR A 467 -7.16 17.30 -37.59
N GLU A 468 -6.97 16.01 -37.82
CA GLU A 468 -5.71 15.47 -38.36
C GLU A 468 -5.42 15.99 -39.78
N ASP A 469 -6.47 16.17 -40.59
CA ASP A 469 -6.37 16.76 -41.92
C ASP A 469 -5.85 18.21 -41.86
N ASP A 470 -6.29 18.99 -40.86
CA ASP A 470 -5.76 20.34 -40.62
C ASP A 470 -4.27 20.30 -40.27
N VAL A 471 -3.85 19.33 -39.44
CA VAL A 471 -2.43 19.15 -39.04
C VAL A 471 -1.58 18.76 -40.25
N VAL A 472 -2.04 17.82 -41.07
CA VAL A 472 -1.34 17.40 -42.30
C VAL A 472 -1.28 18.56 -43.30
N ALA A 473 -2.35 19.34 -43.44
CA ALA A 473 -2.37 20.53 -44.30
C ALA A 473 -1.38 21.60 -43.81
N ALA A 474 -1.33 21.85 -42.50
CA ALA A 474 -0.36 22.76 -41.90
C ALA A 474 1.09 22.29 -42.14
N LEU A 475 1.37 20.99 -41.97
CA LEU A 475 2.69 20.42 -42.26
C LEU A 475 3.08 20.56 -43.74
N LYS A 476 2.14 20.39 -44.67
CA LYS A 476 2.37 20.57 -46.12
C LYS A 476 2.74 22.01 -46.47
N LEU A 477 2.23 23.00 -45.74
CA LEU A 477 2.55 24.41 -45.95
C LEU A 477 3.99 24.78 -45.56
N GLU A 478 4.60 24.03 -44.65
CA GLU A 478 5.94 24.34 -44.17
C GLU A 478 7.04 23.97 -45.17
N ASN A 479 6.81 23.11 -46.19
CA ASN A 479 7.74 22.82 -47.32
C ASN A 479 9.21 22.48 -46.96
N HIS A 480 9.51 22.13 -45.71
CA HIS A 480 10.85 21.75 -45.23
C HIS A 480 11.02 20.23 -45.26
N HIS A 481 12.26 19.75 -45.41
CA HIS A 481 12.57 18.31 -45.48
C HIS A 481 12.45 17.66 -44.10
N LEU A 482 11.25 17.18 -43.76
CA LEU A 482 11.06 16.26 -42.64
C LEU A 482 11.78 14.93 -42.91
N PRO A 483 12.23 14.20 -41.87
CA PRO A 483 12.94 12.92 -42.03
C PRO A 483 12.06 11.82 -42.64
N VAL A 484 10.74 11.98 -42.60
CA VAL A 484 9.73 11.09 -43.17
C VAL A 484 8.57 11.94 -43.75
N GLY A 485 7.71 11.32 -44.56
CA GLY A 485 6.54 12.02 -45.12
C GLY A 485 5.57 12.55 -44.05
N HIS A 486 4.77 13.57 -44.39
CA HIS A 486 3.86 14.25 -43.46
C HIS A 486 2.83 13.32 -42.80
N GLU A 487 2.32 12.33 -43.52
CA GLU A 487 1.40 11.33 -42.96
C GLU A 487 2.12 10.37 -42.02
N GLU A 488 3.36 10.00 -42.35
CA GLU A 488 4.19 9.10 -41.56
C GLU A 488 4.65 9.75 -40.26
N ILE A 489 4.98 11.05 -40.25
CA ILE A 489 5.35 11.77 -39.01
C ILE A 489 4.16 11.86 -38.06
N VAL A 490 2.96 12.16 -38.58
CA VAL A 490 1.72 12.21 -37.80
C VAL A 490 1.40 10.83 -37.24
N ARG A 491 1.48 9.80 -38.07
CA ARG A 491 1.29 8.39 -37.66
C ARG A 491 2.24 7.99 -36.54
N ARG A 492 3.53 8.33 -36.63
CA ARG A 492 4.53 8.03 -35.57
C ARG A 492 4.30 8.82 -34.30
N CYS A 493 3.88 10.09 -34.41
CA CYS A 493 3.52 10.89 -33.23
C CYS A 493 2.29 10.32 -32.51
N ARG A 494 1.36 9.73 -33.25
CA ARG A 494 0.15 9.08 -32.72
C ARG A 494 0.45 7.73 -32.06
N GLU A 495 1.33 6.94 -32.67
CA GLU A 495 1.61 5.56 -32.23
C GLU A 495 2.68 5.48 -31.12
N SER A 496 3.49 6.52 -30.95
CA SER A 496 4.57 6.52 -29.96
C SER A 496 4.09 6.94 -28.58
N ALA A 497 4.63 6.30 -27.55
CA ALA A 497 4.26 6.55 -26.16
C ALA A 497 4.74 7.92 -25.63
N ASP A 498 5.90 8.39 -26.13
CA ASP A 498 6.55 9.63 -25.72
C ASP A 498 7.46 10.19 -26.84
N LEU A 499 7.96 11.42 -26.65
CA LEU A 499 8.85 12.09 -27.59
C LEU A 499 10.21 11.40 -27.73
N ALA A 500 10.69 10.72 -26.67
CA ALA A 500 11.95 9.99 -26.68
C ALA A 500 11.90 8.80 -27.65
N ALA A 501 10.81 8.04 -27.66
CA ALA A 501 10.58 6.94 -28.58
C ALA A 501 10.56 7.43 -30.04
N ILE A 502 9.96 8.60 -30.28
CA ILE A 502 9.94 9.22 -31.61
C ILE A 502 11.34 9.65 -32.02
N ALA A 503 12.08 10.33 -31.13
CA ALA A 503 13.45 10.79 -31.38
C ALA A 503 14.35 9.61 -31.75
N VAL A 504 14.24 8.49 -31.02
CA VAL A 504 14.97 7.25 -31.34
C VAL A 504 14.51 6.64 -32.66
N SER A 505 13.20 6.54 -32.90
CA SER A 505 12.62 5.95 -34.12
C SER A 505 13.01 6.71 -35.39
N LEU A 506 13.07 8.04 -35.30
CA LEU A 506 13.42 8.94 -36.40
C LEU A 506 14.91 9.28 -36.45
N ARG A 507 15.72 8.78 -35.50
CA ARG A 507 17.16 9.09 -35.36
C ARG A 507 17.43 10.59 -35.38
N ILE A 508 16.65 11.33 -34.60
CA ILE A 508 16.78 12.77 -34.47
C ILE A 508 18.06 13.07 -33.68
N ASP A 509 18.77 14.13 -34.08
CA ASP A 509 19.87 14.68 -33.30
C ASP A 509 19.34 15.17 -31.94
N LEU A 510 19.63 14.40 -30.89
CA LEU A 510 19.09 14.64 -29.56
C LEU A 510 19.59 15.96 -28.96
N ALA A 511 20.82 16.37 -29.29
CA ALA A 511 21.37 17.64 -28.84
C ALA A 511 20.57 18.82 -29.43
N LYS A 512 20.22 18.76 -30.72
CA LYS A 512 19.36 19.77 -31.35
C LYS A 512 17.95 19.76 -30.79
N LEU A 513 17.36 18.57 -30.61
CA LEU A 513 16.03 18.44 -30.03
C LEU A 513 15.99 19.01 -28.60
N ASN A 514 17.00 18.73 -27.78
CA ASN A 514 17.08 19.26 -26.41
C ASN A 514 17.26 20.78 -26.36
N ALA A 515 17.98 21.37 -27.31
CA ALA A 515 18.08 22.82 -27.44
C ALA A 515 16.72 23.46 -27.76
N GLU A 516 15.96 22.86 -28.70
CA GLU A 516 14.61 23.34 -29.04
C GLU A 516 13.61 23.13 -27.91
N LEU A 517 13.66 22.00 -27.20
CA LEU A 517 12.81 21.75 -26.03
C LEU A 517 13.06 22.79 -24.93
N ALA A 518 14.33 23.12 -24.68
CA ALA A 518 14.69 24.18 -23.73
C ALA A 518 14.18 25.57 -24.19
N ALA A 519 14.27 25.88 -25.49
CA ALA A 519 13.78 27.14 -26.05
C ALA A 519 12.25 27.27 -26.03
N LEU A 520 11.53 26.16 -26.22
CA LEU A 520 10.06 26.12 -26.19
C LEU A 520 9.48 26.34 -24.79
N GLY A 521 10.25 26.05 -23.73
CA GLY A 521 9.86 26.22 -22.33
C GLY A 521 8.75 25.25 -21.89
N PRO A 522 8.24 25.38 -20.64
CA PRO A 522 7.22 24.47 -20.12
C PRO A 522 5.99 24.36 -21.04
N PRO A 523 5.47 23.14 -21.30
CA PRO A 523 5.75 21.87 -20.62
C PRO A 523 6.91 21.04 -21.20
N TYR A 524 7.73 21.60 -22.09
CA TYR A 524 8.82 20.87 -22.75
C TYR A 524 10.06 20.83 -21.88
N GLU A 525 10.57 19.63 -21.62
CA GLU A 525 11.80 19.38 -20.89
C GLU A 525 12.81 18.67 -21.78
N PRO A 526 14.12 18.96 -21.66
CA PRO A 526 15.17 18.19 -22.33
C PRO A 526 15.09 16.71 -22.00
N LEU A 527 15.25 15.87 -23.01
CA LEU A 527 15.26 14.42 -22.91
C LEU A 527 16.63 13.91 -22.44
N ASP A 528 16.62 12.98 -21.49
CA ASP A 528 17.79 12.26 -21.04
C ASP A 528 17.61 10.73 -21.22
N LEU A 529 18.45 10.15 -22.06
CA LEU A 529 18.49 8.71 -22.35
C LEU A 529 19.61 7.98 -21.60
N THR A 530 20.21 8.59 -20.57
CA THR A 530 21.36 8.04 -19.82
C THR A 530 21.04 6.65 -19.26
N ASP A 531 19.91 6.47 -18.57
CA ASP A 531 19.53 5.18 -17.97
C ASP A 531 19.39 4.08 -19.01
N ARG A 532 18.85 4.43 -20.18
CA ARG A 532 18.70 3.49 -21.30
C ARG A 532 20.07 3.04 -21.80
N HIS A 533 21.00 3.95 -22.02
CA HIS A 533 22.35 3.63 -22.50
C HIS A 533 23.20 2.91 -21.45
N VAL A 534 23.08 3.27 -20.17
CA VAL A 534 23.73 2.57 -19.05
C VAL A 534 23.29 1.10 -19.02
N ALA A 535 21.99 0.83 -19.16
CA ALA A 535 21.47 -0.54 -19.22
C ALA A 535 21.99 -1.33 -20.43
N THR A 536 22.08 -0.68 -21.59
CA THR A 536 22.64 -1.29 -22.81
C THR A 536 24.13 -1.62 -22.63
N LEU A 537 24.91 -0.69 -22.08
CA LEU A 537 26.33 -0.90 -21.78
C LEU A 537 26.56 -2.02 -20.77
N ALA A 538 25.79 -2.03 -19.67
CA ALA A 538 25.89 -3.08 -18.66
C ALA A 538 25.62 -4.48 -19.24
N THR A 539 24.63 -4.60 -20.12
CA THR A 539 24.32 -5.87 -20.80
C THR A 539 25.48 -6.32 -21.71
N PHE A 540 26.08 -5.38 -22.43
CA PHE A 540 27.27 -5.65 -23.26
C PHE A 540 28.46 -6.12 -22.41
N LEU A 541 28.74 -5.45 -21.29
CA LEU A 541 29.84 -5.82 -20.38
C LEU A 541 29.63 -7.20 -19.75
N ILE A 542 28.43 -7.50 -19.23
CA ILE A 542 28.11 -8.82 -18.66
C ILE A 542 28.33 -9.95 -19.66
N ARG A 543 28.01 -9.72 -20.94
CA ARG A 543 28.22 -10.71 -22.00
C ARG A 543 29.70 -10.95 -22.29
N ASN A 544 30.53 -9.92 -22.16
CA ASN A 544 31.97 -9.98 -22.44
C ASN A 544 32.83 -10.27 -21.20
N GLU A 545 32.26 -10.29 -19.99
CA GLU A 545 32.99 -10.46 -18.72
C GLU A 545 33.94 -11.68 -18.70
N PRO A 546 33.58 -12.88 -19.21
CA PRO A 546 34.52 -13.99 -19.25
C PRO A 546 35.77 -13.70 -20.10
N LEU A 547 35.59 -13.06 -21.25
CA LEU A 547 36.69 -12.67 -22.14
C LEU A 547 37.54 -11.57 -21.50
N ILE A 548 36.93 -10.61 -20.82
CA ILE A 548 37.63 -9.54 -20.12
C ILE A 548 38.55 -10.10 -19.04
N ARG A 549 38.03 -10.95 -18.14
CA ARG A 549 38.81 -11.57 -17.06
C ARG A 549 39.97 -12.39 -17.59
N GLU A 550 39.73 -13.14 -18.65
CA GLU A 550 40.75 -13.96 -19.28
C GLU A 550 41.82 -13.11 -19.97
N SER A 551 41.43 -12.02 -20.63
CA SER A 551 42.36 -11.07 -21.25
C SER A 551 43.30 -10.44 -20.22
N ILE A 552 42.74 -10.03 -19.07
CA ILE A 552 43.51 -9.54 -17.93
C ILE A 552 44.49 -10.63 -17.48
N ARG A 553 44.01 -11.84 -17.20
CA ARG A 553 44.87 -12.95 -16.76
C ARG A 553 46.02 -13.24 -17.74
N GLN A 554 45.73 -13.37 -19.03
CA GLN A 554 46.75 -13.69 -20.03
C GLN A 554 47.81 -12.60 -20.16
N SER A 555 47.42 -11.33 -20.05
CA SER A 555 48.35 -10.19 -20.17
C SER A 555 49.39 -10.14 -19.04
N PHE A 556 49.09 -10.74 -17.87
CA PHE A 556 50.01 -10.80 -16.74
C PHE A 556 50.68 -12.18 -16.55
N ARG A 557 50.46 -13.12 -17.47
CA ARG A 557 50.92 -14.52 -17.32
C ARG A 557 52.43 -14.66 -17.26
N THR A 558 53.17 -13.92 -18.09
CA THR A 558 54.64 -13.91 -18.07
C THR A 558 55.22 -13.42 -16.74
N ARG A 559 54.56 -12.46 -16.07
CA ARG A 559 54.98 -12.01 -14.73
C ARG A 559 54.73 -13.06 -13.67
N PHE A 560 53.60 -13.78 -13.76
CA PHE A 560 53.33 -14.93 -12.90
C PHE A 560 54.37 -16.03 -13.10
N ASP A 561 54.69 -16.38 -14.35
CA ASP A 561 55.66 -17.44 -14.69
C ASP A 561 57.08 -17.09 -14.22
N ALA A 562 57.47 -15.82 -14.29
CA ALA A 562 58.73 -15.30 -13.74
C ALA A 562 58.71 -15.20 -12.20
N GLY A 563 57.56 -15.42 -11.57
CA GLY A 563 57.36 -15.18 -10.15
C GLY A 563 57.69 -13.73 -9.79
N GLU A 564 57.12 -12.75 -10.46
CA GLU A 564 57.26 -11.30 -10.16
C GLU A 564 56.09 -10.77 -9.30
N ASP A 565 56.05 -9.49 -8.96
CA ASP A 565 54.93 -8.89 -8.23
C ASP A 565 53.66 -8.81 -9.11
N LEU A 566 52.52 -9.22 -8.54
CA LEU A 566 51.20 -9.27 -9.19
C LEU A 566 50.28 -8.11 -8.77
N THR A 567 50.79 -7.10 -8.07
CA THR A 567 49.98 -5.96 -7.64
C THR A 567 49.27 -5.26 -8.83
N ASN A 568 49.93 -5.15 -9.99
CA ASN A 568 49.28 -4.60 -11.20
C ASN A 568 48.17 -5.50 -11.76
N TYR A 569 48.31 -6.83 -11.65
CA TYR A 569 47.25 -7.78 -12.02
C TYR A 569 46.03 -7.60 -11.11
N VAL A 570 46.26 -7.54 -9.80
CA VAL A 570 45.20 -7.33 -8.81
C VAL A 570 44.50 -5.99 -9.03
N ALA A 571 45.26 -4.93 -9.32
CA ALA A 571 44.71 -3.62 -9.67
C ALA A 571 43.86 -3.66 -10.95
N ALA A 572 44.32 -4.32 -12.00
CA ALA A 572 43.56 -4.48 -13.25
C ALA A 572 42.29 -5.33 -13.04
N ARG A 573 42.37 -6.40 -12.24
CA ARG A 573 41.22 -7.24 -11.85
C ARG A 573 40.15 -6.42 -11.12
N ALA A 574 40.57 -5.55 -10.21
CA ALA A 574 39.71 -4.70 -9.38
C ALA A 574 39.30 -3.37 -10.03
N ALA A 575 39.78 -3.08 -11.25
CA ALA A 575 39.51 -1.81 -11.92
C ALA A 575 37.99 -1.61 -12.14
N PRO A 576 37.45 -0.41 -11.83
CA PRO A 576 36.07 -0.07 -12.13
C PRO A 576 35.76 -0.33 -13.60
N ARG A 577 34.63 -0.98 -13.86
CA ARG A 577 34.19 -1.26 -15.22
C ARG A 577 33.83 0.05 -15.94
N LEU A 578 33.91 -0.01 -17.27
CA LEU A 578 33.62 1.12 -18.16
C LEU A 578 32.27 1.78 -17.83
N ALA A 579 32.30 3.10 -17.66
CA ALA A 579 31.11 3.93 -17.48
C ALA A 579 30.71 4.64 -18.78
N LEU A 580 29.45 5.05 -18.85
CA LEU A 580 28.97 5.87 -19.97
C LEU A 580 29.66 7.25 -19.92
N PRO A 581 30.18 7.78 -21.05
CA PRO A 581 30.71 9.14 -21.10
C PRO A 581 29.68 10.18 -20.66
N ALA A 582 30.17 11.25 -20.01
CA ALA A 582 29.31 12.36 -19.59
C ALA A 582 28.52 12.92 -20.78
N ASN A 583 27.26 13.26 -20.54
CA ASN A 583 26.34 13.87 -21.52
C ASN A 583 25.98 13.00 -22.74
N TYR A 584 26.39 11.72 -22.79
CA TYR A 584 26.03 10.85 -23.91
C TYR A 584 24.50 10.67 -24.01
N GLY A 585 23.82 10.52 -22.87
CA GLY A 585 22.36 10.38 -22.80
C GLY A 585 21.55 11.59 -23.25
N ILE A 586 22.16 12.78 -23.27
CA ILE A 586 21.49 14.02 -23.71
C ILE A 586 21.90 14.44 -25.13
N THR A 587 22.84 13.73 -25.76
CA THR A 587 23.37 14.06 -27.09
C THR A 587 23.08 12.98 -28.14
N GLU A 588 22.98 11.72 -27.74
CA GLU A 588 22.92 10.58 -28.66
C GLU A 588 21.67 9.72 -28.41
N THR A 589 20.94 9.39 -29.47
CA THR A 589 19.74 8.54 -29.39
C THR A 589 20.05 7.05 -29.33
N GLU A 590 21.23 6.64 -29.81
CA GLU A 590 21.64 5.24 -29.91
C GLU A 590 23.02 5.01 -29.27
N LEU A 591 23.23 3.81 -28.74
CA LEU A 591 24.55 3.31 -28.32
C LEU A 591 24.93 2.09 -29.16
N PRO A 592 25.63 2.28 -30.30
CA PRO A 592 25.99 1.20 -31.19
C PRO A 592 27.01 0.24 -30.58
N GLN A 593 26.93 -1.05 -30.93
CA GLN A 593 27.86 -2.08 -30.45
C GLN A 593 29.32 -1.77 -30.79
N VAL A 594 29.59 -1.23 -31.98
CA VAL A 594 30.95 -0.83 -32.42
C VAL A 594 31.56 0.22 -31.49
N ARG A 595 30.73 1.14 -30.96
CA ARG A 595 31.17 2.19 -30.05
C ARG A 595 31.48 1.61 -28.67
N MET A 596 30.63 0.72 -28.16
CA MET A 596 30.89 -0.01 -26.90
C MET A 596 32.15 -0.87 -26.98
N GLN A 597 32.39 -1.54 -28.12
CA GLN A 597 33.61 -2.31 -28.34
C GLN A 597 34.85 -1.42 -28.30
N LYS A 598 34.84 -0.29 -29.02
CA LYS A 598 35.97 0.65 -29.01
C LYS A 598 36.26 1.19 -27.61
N TRP A 599 35.23 1.49 -26.81
CA TRP A 599 35.42 1.93 -25.43
C TRP A 599 36.00 0.82 -24.55
N LEU A 600 35.57 -0.43 -24.75
CA LEU A 600 36.13 -1.58 -24.05
C LEU A 600 37.60 -1.80 -24.41
N ASP A 601 37.95 -1.72 -25.70
CA ASP A 601 39.32 -1.87 -26.18
C ASP A 601 40.25 -0.79 -25.61
N ASN A 602 39.80 0.47 -25.58
CA ASN A 602 40.53 1.57 -24.95
C ASN A 602 40.72 1.34 -23.45
N TRP A 603 39.66 0.95 -22.74
CA TRP A 603 39.74 0.66 -21.30
C TRP A 603 40.70 -0.49 -20.98
N MET A 604 40.74 -1.55 -21.80
CA MET A 604 41.73 -2.62 -21.65
C MET A 604 43.14 -2.13 -21.94
N ALA A 605 43.33 -1.33 -22.99
CA ALA A 605 44.63 -0.76 -23.33
C ALA A 605 45.19 0.14 -22.21
N ASP A 606 44.34 0.95 -21.57
CA ASP A 606 44.71 1.80 -20.43
C ASP A 606 45.19 0.98 -19.21
N LEU A 607 44.70 -0.25 -19.06
CA LEU A 607 45.14 -1.21 -18.04
C LEU A 607 46.38 -2.03 -18.48
N GLY A 608 46.90 -1.80 -19.68
CA GLY A 608 47.99 -2.60 -20.26
C GLY A 608 47.58 -4.02 -20.66
N VAL A 609 46.28 -4.25 -20.90
CA VAL A 609 45.69 -5.56 -21.18
C VAL A 609 45.45 -5.71 -22.68
N GLN A 610 45.89 -6.84 -23.23
CA GLN A 610 45.62 -7.24 -24.61
C GLN A 610 44.41 -8.18 -24.66
N PRO A 611 43.41 -7.91 -25.52
CA PRO A 611 42.22 -8.75 -25.61
C PRO A 611 42.55 -10.14 -26.16
N CYS A 612 42.04 -11.16 -25.48
CA CYS A 612 42.04 -12.53 -26.00
C CYS A 612 40.97 -12.67 -27.09
N ALA A 613 41.32 -13.36 -28.18
CA ALA A 613 40.38 -13.64 -29.27
C ALA A 613 39.31 -14.66 -28.89
N GLU A 614 39.69 -15.68 -28.09
CA GLU A 614 38.81 -16.77 -27.68
C GLU A 614 39.09 -17.18 -26.23
N LEU A 615 38.08 -17.78 -25.60
CA LEU A 615 38.21 -18.34 -24.25
C LEU A 615 38.99 -19.67 -24.30
N PRO A 616 39.86 -19.95 -23.31
CA PRO A 616 40.52 -21.23 -23.19
C PRO A 616 39.51 -22.34 -22.85
N GLY A 617 39.94 -23.60 -23.03
CA GLY A 617 39.13 -24.76 -22.72
C GLY A 617 38.67 -24.79 -21.24
N PRO A 618 37.55 -25.45 -20.90
CA PRO A 618 36.89 -25.32 -19.59
C PRO A 618 37.78 -25.58 -18.35
N ARG A 619 38.76 -26.49 -18.45
CA ARG A 619 39.70 -26.81 -17.35
C ARG A 619 40.83 -25.78 -17.16
N SER A 620 41.05 -24.95 -18.17
CA SER A 620 42.11 -23.94 -18.24
C SER A 620 41.55 -22.52 -18.10
N GLN A 621 40.23 -22.38 -17.94
CA GLN A 621 39.59 -21.12 -17.58
C GLN A 621 39.93 -20.74 -16.15
N LEU A 622 40.02 -19.44 -15.90
CA LEU A 622 40.41 -18.85 -14.62
C LEU A 622 39.70 -19.49 -13.43
N ASP A 623 38.37 -19.62 -13.46
CA ASP A 623 37.61 -20.14 -12.32
C ASP A 623 37.95 -21.60 -12.00
N ALA A 624 38.14 -22.43 -13.04
CA ALA A 624 38.51 -23.84 -12.87
C ALA A 624 39.94 -24.00 -12.34
N VAL A 625 40.86 -23.10 -12.71
CA VAL A 625 42.23 -23.11 -12.17
C VAL A 625 42.24 -22.63 -10.73
N ARG A 626 41.54 -21.53 -10.42
CA ARG A 626 41.42 -20.97 -9.08
C ARG A 626 40.86 -22.00 -8.09
N ASP A 627 39.69 -22.57 -8.39
CA ASP A 627 39.03 -23.58 -7.53
C ASP A 627 40.00 -24.70 -7.17
N ALA A 628 40.76 -25.14 -8.16
CA ALA A 628 41.58 -26.31 -8.02
C ALA A 628 42.96 -26.02 -7.40
N ASN A 629 43.44 -24.78 -7.49
CA ASN A 629 44.58 -24.28 -6.72
C ASN A 629 44.21 -24.06 -5.24
N LEU A 630 43.04 -23.50 -4.95
CA LEU A 630 42.53 -23.38 -3.58
C LEU A 630 42.41 -24.75 -2.90
N LYS A 631 41.85 -25.74 -3.62
CA LYS A 631 41.79 -27.12 -3.14
C LYS A 631 43.18 -27.70 -2.85
N LEU A 632 44.17 -27.44 -3.71
CA LEU A 632 45.54 -27.89 -3.48
C LEU A 632 46.16 -27.25 -2.22
N LEU A 633 45.95 -25.95 -2.01
CA LEU A 633 46.42 -25.25 -0.81
C LEU A 633 45.82 -25.85 0.46
N ARG A 634 44.50 -26.07 0.49
CA ARG A 634 43.80 -26.70 1.63
C ARG A 634 44.39 -28.06 1.99
N VAL A 635 44.78 -28.86 1.00
CA VAL A 635 45.43 -30.17 1.23
C VAL A 635 46.83 -30.04 1.82
N GLN A 636 47.60 -29.01 1.44
CA GLN A 636 48.99 -28.83 1.92
C GLN A 636 49.10 -28.11 3.28
N ILE A 637 48.10 -27.29 3.64
CA ILE A 637 48.10 -26.49 4.88
C ILE A 637 48.47 -27.29 6.14
N PRO A 638 47.94 -28.51 6.38
CA PRO A 638 48.30 -29.28 7.58
C PRO A 638 49.81 -29.58 7.69
N GLU A 639 50.46 -29.92 6.58
CA GLU A 639 51.90 -30.22 6.59
C GLU A 639 52.75 -28.96 6.72
N LEU A 640 52.38 -27.89 6.02
CA LEU A 640 53.02 -26.57 6.14
C LEU A 640 52.92 -26.04 7.58
N ARG A 641 51.78 -26.23 8.24
CA ARG A 641 51.56 -25.86 9.64
C ARG A 641 52.52 -26.60 10.56
N ILE A 642 52.60 -27.93 10.44
CA ILE A 642 53.51 -28.73 11.26
C ILE A 642 54.94 -28.22 11.10
N ALA A 643 55.36 -27.93 9.87
CA ALA A 643 56.70 -27.41 9.61
C ALA A 643 56.99 -26.07 10.30
N VAL A 644 56.06 -25.11 10.19
CA VAL A 644 56.19 -23.82 10.86
C VAL A 644 56.19 -23.98 12.38
N LEU A 645 55.30 -24.79 12.95
CA LEU A 645 55.20 -24.97 14.40
C LEU A 645 56.39 -25.72 15.01
N ALA A 646 56.96 -26.69 14.28
CA ALA A 646 58.10 -27.49 14.74
C ALA A 646 59.42 -26.72 14.71
N ARG A 647 59.56 -25.75 13.78
CA ARG A 647 60.84 -25.07 13.51
C ARG A 647 60.85 -23.58 13.88
N THR A 648 59.77 -23.04 14.44
CA THR A 648 59.73 -21.68 15.01
C THR A 648 59.52 -21.69 16.52
N SER A 649 60.08 -20.69 17.22
CA SER A 649 59.84 -20.48 18.66
C SER A 649 58.42 -19.93 18.92
N ALA A 650 57.91 -20.12 20.14
CA ALA A 650 56.55 -19.75 20.51
C ALA A 650 56.20 -18.27 20.30
N ASP A 651 57.19 -17.37 20.46
CA ASP A 651 56.99 -15.91 20.37
C ASP A 651 57.03 -15.36 18.92
N THR A 652 57.24 -16.21 17.93
CA THR A 652 57.35 -15.77 16.53
C THR A 652 55.99 -15.32 16.00
N ALA A 653 55.90 -14.10 15.45
CA ALA A 653 54.65 -13.52 14.95
C ALA A 653 53.94 -14.40 13.90
N ILE A 654 54.72 -15.07 13.03
CA ILE A 654 54.20 -15.99 12.00
C ILE A 654 53.40 -17.14 12.61
N ARG A 655 53.72 -17.57 13.84
CA ARG A 655 53.07 -18.68 14.53
C ARG A 655 51.59 -18.40 14.79
N LYS A 656 51.19 -17.12 14.91
CA LYS A 656 49.78 -16.73 15.06
C LYS A 656 48.95 -17.12 13.83
N SER A 657 49.50 -16.92 12.64
CA SER A 657 48.85 -17.30 11.39
C SER A 657 48.81 -18.82 11.17
N TRP A 658 49.57 -19.59 11.96
CA TRP A 658 49.65 -21.05 11.89
C TRP A 658 49.21 -21.75 13.19
N ALA A 659 48.61 -21.02 14.14
CA ALA A 659 48.36 -21.54 15.49
C ALA A 659 47.35 -22.69 15.47
N SER A 660 46.35 -22.61 14.60
CA SER A 660 45.40 -23.68 14.27
C SER A 660 45.33 -23.92 12.76
N ILE A 661 44.73 -25.05 12.36
CA ILE A 661 44.42 -25.32 10.94
C ILE A 661 43.50 -24.24 10.39
N ALA A 662 42.53 -23.77 11.21
CA ALA A 662 41.58 -22.73 10.85
C ALA A 662 42.25 -21.40 10.49
N GLU A 663 43.16 -20.93 11.35
CA GLU A 663 43.89 -19.67 11.13
C GLU A 663 44.84 -19.79 9.93
N ALA A 664 45.49 -20.94 9.77
CA ALA A 664 46.36 -21.21 8.63
C ALA A 664 45.59 -21.19 7.31
N GLU A 665 44.43 -21.86 7.25
CA GLU A 665 43.59 -21.87 6.06
C GLU A 665 43.09 -20.47 5.71
N ALA A 666 42.60 -19.72 6.70
CA ALA A 666 42.13 -18.36 6.50
C ALA A 666 43.25 -17.43 6.00
N ALA A 667 44.42 -17.46 6.65
CA ALA A 667 45.55 -16.61 6.29
C ALA A 667 46.09 -16.94 4.89
N VAL A 668 46.29 -18.22 4.58
CA VAL A 668 46.81 -18.67 3.28
C VAL A 668 45.82 -18.39 2.16
N THR A 669 44.54 -18.71 2.35
CA THR A 669 43.50 -18.49 1.32
C THR A 669 43.29 -17.01 1.04
N ASN A 670 43.24 -16.17 2.09
CA ASN A 670 43.15 -14.73 1.93
C ASN A 670 44.36 -14.18 1.17
N ALA A 671 45.58 -14.55 1.58
CA ALA A 671 46.79 -14.14 0.87
C ALA A 671 46.77 -14.59 -0.60
N ALA A 672 46.27 -15.80 -0.87
CA ALA A 672 46.19 -16.36 -2.21
C ALA A 672 45.26 -15.58 -3.14
N LEU A 673 44.06 -15.26 -2.66
CA LEU A 673 43.06 -14.55 -3.45
C LEU A 673 43.36 -13.06 -3.57
N SER A 674 43.80 -12.43 -2.48
CA SER A 674 44.16 -11.01 -2.44
C SER A 674 45.36 -10.68 -3.34
N HIS A 675 46.37 -11.56 -3.40
CA HIS A 675 47.54 -11.38 -4.27
C HIS A 675 47.37 -12.05 -5.65
N GLY A 676 46.28 -12.77 -5.90
CA GLY A 676 45.86 -13.22 -7.22
C GLY A 676 46.67 -14.38 -7.83
N TRP A 677 47.59 -15.00 -7.10
CA TRP A 677 48.48 -16.05 -7.65
C TRP A 677 47.78 -17.41 -7.84
N THR A 678 46.53 -17.57 -7.41
CA THR A 678 45.72 -18.78 -7.71
C THR A 678 45.05 -18.74 -9.08
N ASP A 679 45.06 -17.60 -9.78
CA ASP A 679 44.26 -17.39 -10.99
C ASP A 679 44.92 -17.95 -12.27
N PHE A 680 46.24 -18.18 -12.26
CA PHE A 680 47.04 -18.45 -13.45
C PHE A 680 47.12 -19.95 -13.79
N ASP A 681 48.15 -20.64 -13.30
CA ASP A 681 48.42 -22.05 -13.61
C ASP A 681 48.28 -22.93 -12.39
N ARG A 682 48.27 -24.26 -12.62
CA ARG A 682 48.27 -25.23 -11.54
C ARG A 682 49.53 -25.09 -10.71
N LEU A 683 49.32 -24.76 -9.44
CA LEU A 683 50.40 -24.62 -8.49
C LEU A 683 51.00 -26.00 -8.15
N ASN A 684 52.27 -25.99 -7.79
CA ASN A 684 52.99 -27.10 -7.17
C ASN A 684 53.64 -26.63 -5.87
N GLU A 685 54.20 -27.55 -5.08
CA GLU A 685 54.80 -27.23 -3.78
C GLU A 685 55.84 -26.10 -3.85
N THR A 686 56.74 -26.13 -4.83
CA THR A 686 57.79 -25.11 -4.99
C THR A 686 57.18 -23.72 -5.22
N THR A 687 56.19 -23.61 -6.11
CA THR A 687 55.48 -22.35 -6.37
C THR A 687 54.66 -21.87 -5.18
N ILE A 688 54.02 -22.78 -4.44
CA ILE A 688 53.26 -22.45 -3.23
C ILE A 688 54.19 -21.82 -2.18
N ILE A 689 55.33 -22.46 -1.89
CA ILE A 689 56.32 -21.93 -0.94
C ILE A 689 56.84 -20.54 -1.39
N ALA A 690 57.12 -20.35 -2.67
CA ALA A 690 57.58 -19.06 -3.20
C ALA A 690 56.56 -17.94 -2.95
N TRP A 691 55.27 -18.19 -3.18
CA TRP A 691 54.20 -17.21 -2.92
C TRP A 691 53.91 -17.00 -1.43
N LEU A 692 54.01 -18.05 -0.61
CA LEU A 692 53.88 -17.93 0.85
C LEU A 692 55.00 -17.09 1.47
N LYS A 693 56.24 -17.22 0.97
CA LYS A 693 57.36 -16.36 1.38
C LYS A 693 57.05 -14.89 1.15
N ARG A 694 56.53 -14.56 -0.03
CA ARG A 694 56.14 -13.18 -0.37
C ARG A 694 54.98 -12.65 0.46
N SER A 695 54.08 -13.53 0.87
CA SER A 695 52.95 -13.19 1.73
C SER A 695 53.35 -13.12 3.21
N ALA A 696 54.64 -13.25 3.55
CA ALA A 696 55.16 -13.35 4.92
C ALA A 696 54.53 -14.50 5.74
N LEU A 697 53.99 -15.52 5.06
CA LEU A 697 53.41 -16.73 5.67
C LEU A 697 54.40 -17.90 5.69
N TRP A 698 55.59 -17.72 5.09
CA TRP A 698 56.72 -18.64 5.21
C TRP A 698 57.99 -17.85 5.58
N PRO A 699 58.79 -18.29 6.57
CA PRO A 699 59.95 -17.53 7.01
C PRO A 699 61.01 -17.31 5.92
N GLU A 700 61.67 -16.15 5.99
CA GLU A 700 62.75 -15.79 5.07
C GLU A 700 63.95 -16.74 5.24
N GLY A 701 64.54 -17.18 4.12
CA GLY A 701 65.67 -18.12 4.11
C GLY A 701 65.32 -19.60 4.32
N TRP A 702 64.05 -19.95 4.61
CA TRP A 702 63.65 -21.37 4.72
C TRP A 702 63.63 -22.07 3.35
N PRO A 703 64.04 -23.34 3.27
CA PRO A 703 63.99 -24.13 2.04
C PRO A 703 62.55 -24.60 1.75
N THR A 704 62.35 -25.50 0.78
CA THR A 704 61.04 -26.12 0.52
C THR A 704 60.59 -27.00 1.68
N LEU A 705 59.31 -27.38 1.72
CA LEU A 705 58.78 -28.26 2.77
C LEU A 705 59.47 -29.64 2.74
N ALA A 706 59.71 -30.20 1.55
CA ALA A 706 60.49 -31.42 1.38
C ALA A 706 61.92 -31.32 1.95
N GLU A 707 62.61 -30.20 1.73
CA GLU A 707 63.99 -29.97 2.19
C GLU A 707 64.10 -29.66 3.68
N LEU A 708 63.04 -29.14 4.32
CA LEU A 708 62.99 -28.98 5.78
C LEU A 708 63.10 -30.33 6.52
N ALA A 709 62.84 -31.44 5.82
CA ALA A 709 62.98 -32.80 6.32
C ALA A 709 62.31 -33.02 7.68
N ILE A 710 61.03 -32.60 7.79
CA ILE A 710 60.22 -32.84 8.99
C ILE A 710 60.12 -34.35 9.21
N THR A 711 60.67 -34.83 10.33
CA THR A 711 60.67 -36.25 10.68
C THR A 711 59.27 -36.73 11.04
N GLU A 712 58.99 -38.02 10.84
CA GLU A 712 57.72 -38.60 11.29
C GLU A 712 57.52 -38.48 12.80
N ALA A 713 58.60 -38.48 13.58
CA ALA A 713 58.54 -38.21 15.02
C ALA A 713 58.03 -36.79 15.33
N GLU A 714 58.51 -35.76 14.61
CA GLU A 714 58.01 -34.38 14.74
C GLU A 714 56.54 -34.27 14.31
N LYS A 715 56.13 -34.93 13.22
CA LYS A 715 54.72 -34.96 12.77
C LYS A 715 53.82 -35.60 13.83
N VAL A 716 54.24 -36.74 14.39
CA VAL A 716 53.49 -37.44 15.44
C VAL A 716 53.44 -36.60 16.72
N ALA A 717 54.55 -35.99 17.14
CA ALA A 717 54.58 -35.13 18.32
C ALA A 717 53.64 -33.93 18.19
N GLN A 718 53.62 -33.27 17.03
CA GLN A 718 52.70 -32.15 16.79
C GLN A 718 51.24 -32.62 16.71
N ARG A 719 50.95 -33.76 16.07
CA ARG A 719 49.59 -34.35 16.06
C ARG A 719 49.12 -34.73 17.46
N GLN A 720 50.00 -35.30 18.30
CA GLN A 720 49.69 -35.62 19.69
C GLN A 720 49.49 -34.36 20.53
N LEU A 721 50.26 -33.29 20.28
CA LEU A 721 50.08 -32.00 20.93
C LEU A 721 48.76 -31.35 20.51
N ASP A 722 48.42 -31.38 19.23
CA ASP A 722 47.14 -30.89 18.70
C ASP A 722 45.97 -31.72 19.24
N GLU A 723 46.09 -33.05 19.31
CA GLU A 723 45.08 -33.93 19.88
C GLU A 723 44.95 -33.72 21.40
N SER A 724 46.05 -33.54 22.12
CA SER A 724 46.02 -33.21 23.55
C SER A 724 45.41 -31.83 23.80
N ASN A 725 45.74 -30.83 22.98
CA ASN A 725 45.11 -29.50 23.02
C ASN A 725 43.62 -29.57 22.63
N ARG A 726 43.28 -30.40 21.66
CA ARG A 726 41.89 -30.67 21.24
C ARG A 726 41.11 -31.34 22.34
N LEU A 727 41.64 -32.37 22.99
CA LEU A 727 41.04 -33.07 24.12
C LEU A 727 40.92 -32.15 25.34
N ALA A 728 41.97 -31.39 25.66
CA ALA A 728 41.94 -30.38 26.73
C ALA A 728 40.89 -29.29 26.45
N ALA A 729 40.75 -28.84 25.20
CA ALA A 729 39.72 -27.90 24.77
C ALA A 729 38.32 -28.54 24.69
N ALA A 730 38.21 -29.84 24.36
CA ALA A 730 36.97 -30.60 24.22
C ALA A 730 36.33 -30.95 25.57
N THR A 731 37.09 -30.95 26.68
CA THR A 731 36.53 -31.18 28.03
C THR A 731 35.47 -30.15 28.45
N VAL A 732 35.32 -29.03 27.72
CA VAL A 732 34.30 -27.99 27.96
C VAL A 732 33.55 -27.56 26.69
N LYS A 733 34.05 -27.85 25.48
CA LYS A 733 33.50 -27.33 24.20
C LYS A 733 32.50 -28.30 23.54
N ARG A 734 31.43 -27.74 22.97
CA ARG A 734 30.32 -28.47 22.30
C ARG A 734 30.78 -29.11 20.98
N GLN A 735 30.16 -30.24 20.61
CA GLN A 735 30.39 -30.96 19.36
C GLN A 735 29.08 -31.17 18.60
N MET A 736 29.14 -31.19 17.26
CA MET A 736 28.00 -31.45 16.37
C MET A 736 28.39 -32.48 15.30
N THR A 737 27.57 -33.53 15.15
CA THR A 737 27.79 -34.58 14.13
C THR A 737 27.12 -34.20 12.80
N HIS A 738 27.79 -34.50 11.69
CA HIS A 738 27.30 -34.37 10.31
C HIS A 738 27.75 -35.60 9.49
N SER A 739 27.25 -35.77 8.25
CA SER A 739 27.59 -36.96 7.42
C SER A 739 29.09 -37.10 7.10
N GLY A 740 29.85 -36.03 7.27
CA GLY A 740 31.30 -35.99 7.06
C GLY A 740 32.15 -36.21 8.32
N GLY A 741 31.55 -36.36 9.50
CA GLY A 741 32.28 -36.51 10.77
C GLY A 741 31.69 -35.70 11.92
N THR A 742 32.53 -35.31 12.88
CA THR A 742 32.14 -34.49 14.02
C THR A 742 32.87 -33.16 13.99
N PHE A 743 32.12 -32.06 14.02
CA PHE A 743 32.62 -30.70 14.15
C PHE A 743 32.67 -30.29 15.62
N THR A 744 33.81 -29.78 16.06
CA THR A 744 34.05 -29.31 17.43
C THR A 744 34.14 -27.79 17.45
N PHE A 745 33.18 -27.13 18.11
CA PHE A 745 33.12 -25.67 18.16
C PHE A 745 34.36 -25.07 18.82
N GLY A 746 34.97 -24.07 18.18
CA GLY A 746 36.17 -23.41 18.67
C GLY A 746 37.45 -24.27 18.58
N VAL A 747 37.43 -25.32 17.77
CA VAL A 747 38.61 -26.10 17.37
C VAL A 747 38.65 -26.25 15.84
N ASP A 748 37.54 -26.69 15.25
CA ASP A 748 37.44 -26.92 13.81
C ASP A 748 37.04 -25.61 13.08
N ALA A 749 37.56 -25.42 11.86
CA ALA A 749 37.24 -24.27 11.00
C ALA A 749 36.03 -24.58 10.13
N MET A 750 35.12 -23.63 9.90
CA MET A 750 34.04 -23.84 8.92
C MET A 750 34.58 -24.02 7.50
N GLY A 751 35.65 -23.29 7.13
CA GLY A 751 36.27 -23.38 5.80
C GLY A 751 36.73 -24.79 5.41
N SER A 752 37.21 -25.57 6.38
CA SER A 752 37.69 -26.94 6.13
C SER A 752 36.57 -27.92 5.72
N LEU A 753 35.30 -27.55 5.97
CA LEU A 753 34.14 -28.35 5.58
C LEU A 753 33.72 -28.10 4.12
N ALA A 754 34.15 -27.01 3.49
CA ALA A 754 33.63 -26.58 2.18
C ALA A 754 33.81 -27.63 1.07
N ASP A 755 35.01 -28.22 0.99
CA ASP A 755 35.33 -29.24 -0.02
C ASP A 755 34.57 -30.54 0.26
N GLN A 756 34.40 -30.90 1.53
CA GLN A 756 33.67 -32.09 1.94
C GLN A 756 32.17 -31.95 1.67
N ILE A 757 31.57 -30.80 1.99
CA ILE A 757 30.18 -30.48 1.66
C ILE A 757 30.00 -30.56 0.14
N SER A 758 30.89 -29.93 -0.62
CA SER A 758 30.83 -29.94 -2.08
C SER A 758 30.91 -31.36 -2.67
N ALA A 759 31.74 -32.24 -2.10
CA ALA A 759 31.84 -33.64 -2.51
C ALA A 759 30.55 -34.41 -2.21
N LEU A 760 30.00 -34.27 -1.01
CA LEU A 760 28.74 -34.93 -0.61
C LEU A 760 27.53 -34.42 -1.42
N VAL A 761 27.49 -33.12 -1.74
CA VAL A 761 26.47 -32.54 -2.61
C VAL A 761 26.58 -33.07 -4.05
N ALA A 762 27.79 -33.30 -4.55
CA ALA A 762 28.00 -33.85 -5.88
C ALA A 762 27.39 -35.25 -6.05
N GLU A 763 27.26 -36.03 -4.96
CA GLU A 763 26.57 -37.32 -4.93
C GLU A 763 25.04 -37.17 -4.93
N ASN A 764 24.52 -36.01 -4.51
CA ASN A 764 23.08 -35.72 -4.44
C ASN A 764 22.54 -35.18 -5.78
N GLY A 765 22.39 -36.10 -6.74
CA GLY A 765 21.83 -35.78 -8.06
C GLY A 765 20.41 -35.17 -8.00
N THR A 766 19.59 -35.57 -7.03
CA THR A 766 18.23 -35.04 -6.84
C THR A 766 18.25 -33.55 -6.52
N LEU A 767 19.03 -33.15 -5.52
CA LEU A 767 19.19 -31.75 -5.13
C LEU A 767 19.74 -30.90 -6.28
N LEU A 768 20.82 -31.35 -6.93
CA LEU A 768 21.45 -30.62 -8.03
C LEU A 768 20.53 -30.48 -9.26
N ASN A 769 19.59 -31.40 -9.43
CA ASN A 769 18.61 -31.37 -10.52
C ASN A 769 17.35 -30.55 -10.20
N THR A 770 17.07 -30.19 -8.94
CA THR A 770 15.91 -29.36 -8.55
C THR A 770 15.78 -28.11 -9.41
N ALA A 771 14.63 -27.90 -10.04
CA ALA A 771 14.40 -26.75 -10.93
C ALA A 771 14.50 -25.43 -10.16
N SER A 772 14.93 -24.35 -10.83
CA SER A 772 14.92 -23.02 -10.21
C SER A 772 13.53 -22.42 -10.06
N ARG A 773 12.46 -23.07 -10.54
CA ARG A 773 11.09 -22.57 -10.38
C ARG A 773 10.67 -22.62 -8.92
N THR A 774 9.83 -21.67 -8.53
CA THR A 774 9.31 -21.56 -7.16
C THR A 774 8.32 -22.68 -6.87
N VAL A 775 8.39 -23.20 -5.64
CA VAL A 775 7.41 -24.16 -5.13
C VAL A 775 6.02 -23.53 -5.18
N GLN A 776 5.07 -24.26 -5.73
CA GLN A 776 3.67 -23.84 -5.81
C GLN A 776 2.90 -24.33 -4.59
N GLY A 777 2.05 -23.49 -4.03
CA GLY A 777 1.27 -23.79 -2.84
C GLY A 777 0.34 -22.66 -2.47
N GLN A 778 -0.54 -22.92 -1.50
CA GLN A 778 -1.39 -21.90 -0.89
C GLN A 778 -1.02 -21.75 0.58
N ALA A 779 -1.16 -20.53 1.08
CA ALA A 779 -0.91 -20.15 2.46
C ALA A 779 -1.64 -21.13 3.41
N PRO A 780 -0.93 -21.73 4.37
CA PRO A 780 -1.53 -22.69 5.28
C PRO A 780 -2.58 -21.98 6.15
N ASN A 781 -3.73 -22.62 6.35
CA ASN A 781 -4.78 -22.08 7.21
C ASN A 781 -4.39 -22.28 8.68
N ILE A 782 -3.85 -21.22 9.30
CA ILE A 782 -3.44 -21.22 10.70
C ILE A 782 -4.58 -20.62 11.52
N TYR A 783 -5.33 -21.47 12.22
CA TYR A 783 -6.36 -21.00 13.14
C TYR A 783 -5.70 -20.44 14.41
N PRO A 784 -5.98 -19.19 14.81
CA PRO A 784 -5.62 -18.73 16.14
C PRO A 784 -6.49 -19.50 17.15
N SER A 785 -5.96 -20.59 17.72
CA SER A 785 -6.66 -21.28 18.80
C SER A 785 -6.67 -20.36 20.03
N GLY A 786 -7.85 -19.86 20.38
CA GLY A 786 -8.06 -19.10 21.60
C GLY A 786 -7.75 -19.92 22.85
N GLY A 787 -7.08 -19.27 23.81
CA GLY A 787 -7.07 -19.60 25.22
C GLY A 787 -6.19 -20.77 25.66
N TRP A 788 -4.97 -20.49 26.12
CA TRP A 788 -4.33 -21.27 27.19
C TRP A 788 -3.86 -20.33 28.29
N GLY A 789 -4.65 -20.31 29.36
CA GLY A 789 -4.28 -19.74 30.65
C GLY A 789 -3.17 -20.54 31.31
N GLY A 790 -2.55 -19.92 32.31
CA GLY A 790 -1.49 -20.52 33.12
C GLY A 790 -1.90 -21.85 33.74
N GLY A 791 -1.00 -22.82 33.63
CA GLY A 791 -1.08 -24.11 34.29
C GLY A 791 0.26 -24.81 34.19
N GLY A 792 1.03 -24.78 35.28
CA GLY A 792 2.24 -25.59 35.41
C GLY A 792 1.90 -27.08 35.33
N GLY A 793 2.62 -27.78 34.46
CA GLY A 793 2.50 -29.22 34.26
C GLY A 793 3.76 -29.75 33.61
N ASN A 794 4.63 -30.32 34.45
CA ASN A 794 5.89 -30.95 34.09
C ASN A 794 5.64 -32.24 33.29
N GLY A 795 6.19 -32.34 32.07
CA GLY A 795 6.34 -33.63 31.37
C GLY A 795 6.19 -33.59 29.84
N GLY A 796 7.32 -33.61 29.11
CA GLY A 796 7.38 -34.23 27.78
C GLY A 796 8.01 -33.40 26.64
N SER A 797 9.29 -33.67 26.37
CA SER A 797 10.10 -33.28 25.19
C SER A 797 10.69 -31.87 25.15
N SER A 798 11.89 -31.78 25.73
CA SER A 798 12.90 -30.75 25.47
C SER A 798 13.21 -30.67 23.97
N ALA A 799 12.60 -29.73 23.25
CA ALA A 799 13.23 -29.14 22.07
C ALA A 799 14.42 -28.32 22.59
N THR A 800 15.61 -28.92 22.53
CA THR A 800 16.88 -28.30 22.91
C THR A 800 17.00 -26.95 22.21
N ARG A 801 17.08 -25.84 22.97
CA ARG A 801 17.39 -24.52 22.41
C ARG A 801 18.74 -24.62 21.70
N MET A 802 18.70 -24.66 20.37
CA MET A 802 19.88 -24.65 19.52
C MET A 802 20.69 -23.38 19.78
N THR A 803 22.01 -23.51 19.89
CA THR A 803 22.89 -22.38 20.22
C THR A 803 23.14 -21.52 18.98
N GLU A 804 23.67 -20.31 19.16
CA GLU A 804 23.99 -19.44 18.02
C GLU A 804 25.07 -20.07 17.14
N GLU A 805 26.06 -20.73 17.74
CA GLU A 805 27.14 -21.40 17.03
C GLU A 805 26.61 -22.59 16.20
N GLU A 806 25.68 -23.37 16.76
CA GLU A 806 25.01 -24.46 16.04
C GLU A 806 24.18 -23.92 14.86
N ARG A 807 23.47 -22.79 15.05
CA ARG A 807 22.72 -22.14 13.97
C ARG A 807 23.64 -21.66 12.87
N SER A 808 24.78 -21.07 13.24
CA SER A 808 25.77 -20.59 12.30
C SER A 808 26.36 -21.73 11.45
N LEU A 809 26.69 -22.87 12.07
CA LEU A 809 27.18 -24.04 11.34
C LEU A 809 26.15 -24.59 10.35
N ILE A 810 24.87 -24.69 10.75
CA ILE A 810 23.79 -25.11 9.83
C ILE A 810 23.60 -24.11 8.70
N GLY A 811 23.72 -22.81 8.98
CA GLY A 811 23.70 -21.74 7.97
C GLY A 811 24.81 -21.93 6.93
N PHE A 812 26.05 -22.14 7.38
CA PHE A 812 27.20 -22.38 6.52
C PHE A 812 27.04 -23.62 5.61
N PHE A 813 26.51 -24.73 6.15
CA PHE A 813 26.14 -25.90 5.34
C PHE A 813 25.09 -25.55 4.30
N GLY A 814 24.04 -24.81 4.69
CA GLY A 814 22.99 -24.35 3.81
C GLY A 814 23.52 -23.56 2.62
N GLU A 815 24.32 -22.53 2.87
CA GLU A 815 24.85 -21.69 1.80
C GLU A 815 25.86 -22.42 0.92
N SER A 816 26.69 -23.31 1.48
CA SER A 816 27.59 -24.17 0.70
C SER A 816 26.83 -25.10 -0.26
N ILE A 817 25.71 -25.67 0.21
CA ILE A 817 24.80 -26.49 -0.62
C ILE A 817 24.14 -25.62 -1.70
N ALA A 818 23.66 -24.43 -1.34
CA ALA A 818 23.04 -23.49 -2.27
C ALA A 818 24.03 -23.07 -3.38
N PHE A 819 25.28 -22.79 -3.03
CA PHE A 819 26.33 -22.40 -3.97
C PHE A 819 26.61 -23.51 -5.00
N ALA A 820 26.73 -24.76 -4.56
CA ALA A 820 26.89 -25.91 -5.45
C ALA A 820 25.70 -26.06 -6.43
N TRP A 821 24.47 -25.86 -5.93
CA TRP A 821 23.27 -25.84 -6.77
C TRP A 821 23.28 -24.67 -7.77
N LEU A 822 23.66 -23.46 -7.36
CA LEU A 822 23.77 -22.29 -8.23
C LEU A 822 24.81 -22.49 -9.33
N LYS A 823 26.01 -23.00 -8.99
CA LYS A 823 27.06 -23.39 -9.95
C LYS A 823 26.49 -24.36 -10.99
N ARG A 824 25.73 -25.37 -10.58
CA ARG A 824 25.10 -26.33 -11.50
C ARG A 824 24.01 -25.70 -12.39
N LYS A 825 23.19 -24.78 -11.86
CA LYS A 825 22.05 -24.20 -12.59
C LYS A 825 22.40 -23.05 -13.52
N PHE A 826 23.29 -22.16 -13.08
CA PHE A 826 23.61 -20.93 -13.78
C PHE A 826 25.02 -20.97 -14.40
N GLY A 827 25.93 -21.80 -13.87
CA GLY A 827 27.33 -21.88 -14.29
C GLY A 827 27.58 -22.38 -15.72
N GLY A 828 26.62 -23.10 -16.32
CA GLY A 828 26.74 -23.53 -17.72
C GLY A 828 26.58 -22.42 -18.76
N LYS A 829 26.06 -21.25 -18.36
CA LYS A 829 25.82 -20.11 -19.27
C LYS A 829 26.56 -18.84 -18.84
N ARG A 830 27.12 -18.81 -17.63
CA ARG A 830 27.61 -17.60 -16.93
C ARG A 830 28.64 -17.97 -15.88
N ILE A 831 29.40 -16.97 -15.43
CA ILE A 831 30.29 -17.13 -14.28
C ILE A 831 29.45 -17.09 -13.00
N VAL A 832 29.50 -18.19 -12.25
CA VAL A 832 28.98 -18.30 -10.88
C VAL A 832 30.15 -18.77 -10.05
N ASP A 833 30.99 -17.80 -9.69
CA ASP A 833 32.15 -18.00 -8.84
C ASP A 833 31.86 -17.43 -7.45
N GLU A 834 32.87 -17.44 -6.60
CA GLU A 834 32.77 -16.96 -5.22
C GLU A 834 32.35 -15.49 -5.14
N SER A 835 32.49 -14.70 -6.22
CA SER A 835 32.04 -13.30 -6.26
C SER A 835 30.53 -13.14 -6.10
N CYS A 836 29.74 -14.16 -6.47
CA CYS A 836 28.28 -14.12 -6.28
C CYS A 836 27.86 -14.30 -4.82
N TRP A 837 28.72 -14.85 -3.97
CA TRP A 837 28.47 -15.07 -2.55
C TRP A 837 28.70 -13.76 -1.78
N ARG A 838 27.65 -13.20 -1.20
CA ARG A 838 27.66 -11.88 -0.56
C ARG A 838 27.62 -11.92 0.96
N SER A 839 27.04 -12.96 1.56
CA SER A 839 26.96 -13.11 3.01
C SER A 839 28.35 -13.19 3.67
N ASP A 840 28.37 -12.96 4.97
CA ASP A 840 29.57 -13.04 5.81
C ASP A 840 30.27 -14.40 5.78
N TYR A 841 29.55 -15.50 5.46
CA TYR A 841 30.17 -16.82 5.35
C TYR A 841 31.17 -16.93 4.20
N ARG A 842 31.12 -16.01 3.23
CA ARG A 842 32.13 -15.86 2.19
C ARG A 842 33.55 -15.83 2.78
N LYS A 843 33.76 -15.27 3.97
CA LYS A 843 35.10 -15.21 4.61
C LYS A 843 35.72 -16.58 4.86
N HIS A 844 34.90 -17.61 5.08
CA HIS A 844 35.36 -18.98 5.30
C HIS A 844 35.75 -19.68 3.98
N ILE A 845 35.27 -19.18 2.84
CA ILE A 845 35.56 -19.74 1.52
C ILE A 845 36.64 -18.93 0.80
N CYS A 846 36.59 -17.60 0.91
CA CYS A 846 37.35 -16.65 0.10
C CYS A 846 38.33 -15.78 0.91
N GLY A 847 38.31 -15.88 2.24
CA GLY A 847 39.16 -15.05 3.11
C GLY A 847 38.75 -13.58 3.25
N GLU A 848 37.77 -13.11 2.47
CA GLU A 848 37.23 -11.73 2.53
C GLU A 848 35.89 -11.67 3.29
N PRO A 849 35.66 -10.66 4.14
CA PRO A 849 34.37 -10.47 4.80
C PRO A 849 33.24 -10.19 3.78
N GLY A 850 32.03 -10.66 4.08
CA GLY A 850 30.82 -10.37 3.32
C GLY A 850 30.08 -9.15 3.86
N ASP A 851 28.82 -8.99 3.44
CA ASP A 851 27.91 -7.97 3.96
C ASP A 851 26.48 -8.52 4.12
N ASP A 852 26.14 -8.95 5.33
CA ASP A 852 24.81 -9.43 5.69
C ASP A 852 23.72 -8.32 5.67
N ASN A 853 24.10 -7.04 5.54
CA ASN A 853 23.13 -5.94 5.48
C ASN A 853 22.45 -5.81 4.11
N LEU A 854 22.95 -6.53 3.10
CA LEU A 854 22.38 -6.54 1.75
C LEU A 854 21.00 -7.21 1.71
N GLY A 855 20.72 -8.11 2.66
CA GLY A 855 19.44 -8.82 2.76
C GLY A 855 19.27 -9.94 1.72
N TYR A 856 20.37 -10.52 1.25
CA TYR A 856 20.44 -11.73 0.43
C TYR A 856 21.86 -12.31 0.50
N ASP A 857 21.98 -13.64 0.38
CA ASP A 857 23.27 -14.34 0.46
C ASP A 857 23.98 -14.46 -0.89
N PHE A 858 23.23 -14.54 -1.99
CA PHE A 858 23.78 -14.67 -3.34
C PHE A 858 23.18 -13.71 -4.36
N GLU A 859 24.02 -13.17 -5.24
CA GLU A 859 23.63 -12.35 -6.40
C GLU A 859 24.13 -12.96 -7.71
N VAL A 860 23.20 -13.30 -8.60
CA VAL A 860 23.49 -13.90 -9.91
C VAL A 860 22.84 -13.10 -11.03
N MET A 861 23.64 -12.58 -11.95
CA MET A 861 23.13 -11.87 -13.13
C MET A 861 22.73 -12.85 -14.23
N ASN A 862 21.44 -12.96 -14.59
CA ASN A 862 20.95 -13.79 -15.69
C ASN A 862 20.01 -13.08 -16.68
N GLY A 863 20.45 -12.91 -17.93
CA GLY A 863 19.64 -12.43 -19.06
C GLY A 863 19.17 -10.98 -18.90
N GLY A 864 20.03 -10.11 -18.34
CA GLY A 864 19.66 -8.75 -17.95
C GLY A 864 18.82 -8.68 -16.67
N THR A 865 18.53 -9.82 -16.03
CA THR A 865 17.83 -9.92 -14.75
C THR A 865 18.81 -10.23 -13.63
N ARG A 866 18.80 -9.44 -12.56
CA ARG A 866 19.53 -9.71 -11.32
C ARG A 866 18.75 -10.67 -10.44
N TRP A 867 19.29 -11.85 -10.15
CA TRP A 867 18.71 -12.82 -9.23
C TRP A 867 19.36 -12.69 -7.86
N LEU A 868 18.55 -12.45 -6.83
CA LEU A 868 18.96 -12.36 -5.45
C LEU A 868 18.40 -13.57 -4.71
N PHE A 869 19.25 -14.33 -4.04
CA PHE A 869 18.87 -15.53 -3.30
C PHE A 869 19.22 -15.39 -1.82
N GLU A 870 18.24 -15.62 -0.97
CA GLU A 870 18.36 -15.74 0.48
C GLU A 870 18.29 -17.21 0.87
N VAL A 871 19.14 -17.71 1.76
CA VAL A 871 19.25 -19.12 2.12
C VAL A 871 18.78 -19.33 3.57
N LYS A 872 17.82 -20.23 3.75
CA LYS A 872 17.35 -20.63 5.10
C LYS A 872 17.47 -22.14 5.23
N SER A 873 18.23 -22.62 6.20
CA SER A 873 18.54 -24.05 6.36
C SER A 873 18.11 -24.63 7.71
N THR A 874 17.80 -25.93 7.71
CA THR A 874 17.51 -26.71 8.92
C THR A 874 18.34 -28.00 8.98
N SER A 875 18.62 -28.50 10.19
CA SER A 875 19.31 -29.78 10.40
C SER A 875 18.40 -31.01 10.25
N SER A 876 17.09 -30.82 10.28
CA SER A 876 16.12 -31.91 10.19
C SER A 876 15.56 -32.01 8.77
N PRO A 877 15.09 -33.20 8.35
CA PRO A 877 14.49 -33.39 7.03
C PRO A 877 13.16 -32.65 6.81
N GLY A 878 12.63 -31.95 7.83
CA GLY A 878 11.32 -31.29 7.81
C GLY A 878 10.19 -32.30 8.02
N SER A 879 9.62 -32.35 9.23
CA SER A 879 8.66 -33.40 9.64
C SER A 879 7.18 -32.99 9.57
N GLY A 880 6.84 -31.84 8.98
CA GLY A 880 5.49 -31.28 8.98
C GLY A 880 5.01 -30.79 7.61
N ALA A 881 3.69 -30.87 7.38
CA ALA A 881 3.05 -30.32 6.17
C ALA A 881 3.15 -28.78 6.08
N VAL A 882 3.37 -28.13 7.22
CA VAL A 882 3.60 -26.68 7.34
C VAL A 882 4.97 -26.44 7.97
N GLN A 883 5.76 -25.60 7.33
CA GLN A 883 7.07 -25.16 7.77
C GLN A 883 7.02 -23.68 8.17
N SER A 884 8.05 -23.22 8.90
CA SER A 884 8.21 -21.81 9.21
C SER A 884 9.65 -21.36 9.01
N LEU A 885 9.84 -20.14 8.51
CA LEU A 885 11.13 -19.47 8.48
C LEU A 885 10.99 -18.06 9.05
N GLU A 886 12.10 -17.50 9.52
CA GLU A 886 12.16 -16.12 10.01
C GLU A 886 12.90 -15.25 9.01
N LEU A 887 12.41 -14.03 8.80
CA LEU A 887 13.03 -13.06 7.91
C LEU A 887 13.42 -11.78 8.66
N GLY A 888 14.60 -11.27 8.36
CA GLY A 888 15.16 -10.04 8.93
C GLY A 888 14.67 -8.76 8.23
N PRO A 889 14.79 -7.58 8.86
CA PRO A 889 14.38 -6.30 8.25
C PRO A 889 15.09 -5.93 6.95
N THR A 890 16.34 -6.38 6.75
CA THR A 890 17.12 -6.18 5.51
C THR A 890 16.56 -7.04 4.38
N GLU A 891 16.31 -8.32 4.66
CA GLU A 891 15.70 -9.29 3.74
C GLU A 891 14.31 -8.83 3.28
N TYR A 892 13.47 -8.32 4.19
CA TYR A 892 12.17 -7.73 3.82
C TYR A 892 12.29 -6.52 2.90
N ARG A 893 13.23 -5.61 3.20
CA ARG A 893 13.46 -4.43 2.35
C ARG A 893 13.94 -4.82 0.97
N CYS A 894 14.85 -5.79 0.88
CA CYS A 894 15.34 -6.32 -0.39
C CYS A 894 14.22 -7.01 -1.19
N ALA A 895 13.43 -7.85 -0.52
CA ALA A 895 12.27 -8.53 -1.11
C ALA A 895 11.23 -7.53 -1.65
N GLU A 896 10.95 -6.42 -0.94
CA GLU A 896 10.06 -5.35 -1.41
C GLU A 896 10.67 -4.57 -2.58
N ALA A 897 11.96 -4.22 -2.53
CA ALA A 897 12.64 -3.52 -3.63
C ALA A 897 12.59 -4.32 -4.95
N CYS A 898 12.78 -5.64 -4.87
CA CYS A 898 12.70 -6.53 -6.02
C CYS A 898 11.28 -6.73 -6.59
N LYS A 899 10.23 -6.32 -5.86
CA LYS A 899 8.87 -6.29 -6.40
C LYS A 899 8.67 -5.14 -7.38
N ALA A 900 9.31 -3.99 -7.13
CA ALA A 900 9.21 -2.80 -7.96
C ALA A 900 10.09 -2.86 -9.23
N ASP A 901 11.20 -3.60 -9.17
CA ASP A 901 12.15 -3.74 -10.28
C ASP A 901 11.86 -4.98 -11.14
N ARG A 902 11.38 -4.78 -12.37
CA ARG A 902 11.09 -5.89 -13.32
C ARG A 902 12.34 -6.67 -13.77
N ARG A 903 13.54 -6.13 -13.52
CA ARG A 903 14.83 -6.75 -13.82
C ARG A 903 15.50 -7.32 -12.56
N ALA A 904 14.88 -7.28 -11.39
CA ALA A 904 15.37 -7.99 -10.21
C ALA A 904 14.41 -9.11 -9.80
N ARG A 905 14.95 -10.24 -9.32
CA ARG A 905 14.16 -11.39 -8.86
C ARG A 905 14.72 -11.88 -7.54
N TYR A 906 13.92 -11.78 -6.49
CA TYR A 906 14.23 -12.29 -5.16
C TYR A 906 13.64 -13.68 -4.95
N ARG A 907 14.39 -14.60 -4.34
CA ARG A 907 13.91 -15.94 -3.96
C ARG A 907 14.54 -16.40 -2.65
N ILE A 908 13.82 -17.23 -1.91
CA ILE A 908 14.38 -17.89 -0.73
C ILE A 908 14.71 -19.33 -1.11
N LEU A 909 15.93 -19.79 -0.89
CA LEU A 909 16.36 -21.18 -1.01
C LEU A 909 16.23 -21.83 0.37
N TYR A 910 15.15 -22.56 0.58
CA TYR A 910 14.91 -23.29 1.82
C TYR A 910 15.54 -24.68 1.74
N ILE A 911 16.48 -24.99 2.64
CA ILE A 911 17.26 -26.24 2.62
C ILE A 911 16.94 -27.07 3.86
N THR A 912 16.52 -28.32 3.65
CA THR A 912 16.29 -29.26 4.76
C THR A 912 17.39 -30.31 4.83
N ASP A 913 17.60 -30.84 6.03
CA ASP A 913 18.62 -31.86 6.33
C ASP A 913 20.06 -31.42 5.99
N ALA A 914 20.39 -30.14 6.20
CA ALA A 914 21.62 -29.52 5.71
C ALA A 914 22.91 -30.20 6.20
N LEU A 915 22.90 -30.80 7.40
CA LEU A 915 24.06 -31.52 7.96
C LEU A 915 24.33 -32.88 7.27
N ARG A 916 23.47 -33.29 6.34
CA ARG A 916 23.61 -34.50 5.52
C ARG A 916 23.49 -34.12 4.04
N PRO A 917 24.49 -33.45 3.45
CA PRO A 917 24.37 -32.87 2.11
C PRO A 917 24.00 -33.88 1.01
N GLU A 918 24.37 -35.15 1.19
CA GLU A 918 24.03 -36.27 0.31
C GLU A 918 22.53 -36.66 0.36
N LYS A 919 21.79 -36.18 1.37
CA LYS A 919 20.34 -36.38 1.58
C LYS A 919 19.54 -35.08 1.66
N ALA A 920 20.22 -33.94 1.64
CA ALA A 920 19.58 -32.63 1.74
C ALA A 920 18.59 -32.39 0.59
N ASN A 921 17.58 -31.56 0.86
CA ASN A 921 16.65 -31.07 -0.16
C ASN A 921 16.73 -29.55 -0.23
N ILE A 922 16.54 -29.00 -1.43
CA ILE A 922 16.47 -27.55 -1.67
C ILE A 922 15.12 -27.20 -2.27
N PHE A 923 14.49 -26.15 -1.75
CA PHE A 923 13.19 -25.66 -2.18
C PHE A 923 13.29 -24.18 -2.51
N PRO A 924 13.32 -23.79 -3.79
CA PRO A 924 13.21 -22.39 -4.17
C PRO A 924 11.79 -21.89 -3.86
N LEU A 925 11.64 -20.96 -2.93
CA LEU A 925 10.38 -20.37 -2.52
C LEU A 925 10.18 -18.99 -3.17
N PRO A 926 8.91 -18.58 -3.41
CA PRO A 926 8.63 -17.29 -4.03
C PRO A 926 9.04 -16.10 -3.17
N ASN A 927 9.24 -14.94 -3.78
CA ASN A 927 9.45 -13.70 -3.04
C ASN A 927 8.23 -13.45 -2.13
N PRO A 928 8.37 -13.35 -0.79
CA PRO A 928 7.26 -13.19 0.14
C PRO A 928 6.42 -11.92 -0.09
N ARG A 929 6.97 -10.91 -0.76
CA ARG A 929 6.32 -9.64 -1.07
C ARG A 929 5.73 -9.58 -2.49
N SER A 930 6.02 -10.59 -3.31
CA SER A 930 5.38 -10.76 -4.62
C SER A 930 3.95 -11.28 -4.48
N ARG A 931 3.14 -11.15 -5.55
CA ARG A 931 1.78 -11.70 -5.58
C ARG A 931 1.75 -13.21 -5.28
N GLU A 932 2.71 -13.96 -5.83
CA GLU A 932 2.87 -15.39 -5.57
C GLU A 932 3.21 -15.66 -4.09
N GLY A 933 4.09 -14.85 -3.50
CA GLY A 933 4.45 -14.96 -2.08
C GLY A 933 3.29 -14.67 -1.14
N LEU A 934 2.51 -13.60 -1.38
CA LEU A 934 1.34 -13.26 -0.55
C LEU A 934 0.29 -14.37 -0.55
N THR A 935 0.22 -15.18 -1.61
CA THR A 935 -0.66 -16.35 -1.66
C THR A 935 -0.03 -17.62 -1.09
N PHE A 936 1.29 -17.67 -0.95
CA PHE A 936 2.05 -18.86 -0.53
C PHE A 936 2.35 -18.87 0.97
N TYR A 937 2.54 -17.69 1.58
CA TYR A 937 2.90 -17.53 2.99
C TYR A 937 1.73 -17.06 3.87
N THR A 938 1.70 -17.52 5.12
CA THR A 938 0.88 -16.94 6.20
C THR A 938 1.79 -16.20 7.20
N ASP A 939 1.47 -14.95 7.51
CA ASP A 939 2.17 -14.11 8.50
C ASP A 939 1.34 -14.04 9.79
N MET A 940 1.93 -14.43 10.93
CA MET A 940 1.26 -14.46 12.25
C MET A 940 1.83 -13.44 13.23
N HIS A 941 3.00 -12.84 12.95
CA HIS A 941 3.76 -12.02 13.90
C HIS A 941 4.43 -10.84 13.20
N ALA A 942 3.65 -9.82 12.86
CA ALA A 942 4.12 -8.50 12.42
C ALA A 942 5.28 -8.53 11.41
N GLY A 943 5.30 -9.51 10.49
CA GLY A 943 6.35 -9.64 9.48
C GLY A 943 7.68 -10.17 10.00
N HIS A 944 7.74 -11.08 10.97
CA HIS A 944 9.01 -11.74 11.37
C HIS A 944 9.08 -13.22 11.03
N ARG A 945 7.94 -13.92 11.04
CA ARG A 945 7.89 -15.37 10.85
C ARG A 945 6.85 -15.75 9.82
N LEU A 946 7.30 -16.40 8.75
CA LEU A 946 6.48 -16.83 7.63
C LEU A 946 6.24 -18.33 7.70
N TYR A 947 4.99 -18.72 7.56
CA TYR A 947 4.57 -20.12 7.48
C TYR A 947 4.21 -20.49 6.05
N PHE A 948 4.64 -21.67 5.61
CA PHE A 948 4.44 -22.12 4.23
C PHE A 948 4.27 -23.64 4.15
N PRO A 949 3.58 -24.16 3.12
CA PRO A 949 3.51 -25.59 2.92
C PRO A 949 4.80 -26.11 2.28
N LEU A 950 5.27 -27.27 2.72
CA LEU A 950 6.11 -28.14 1.90
C LEU A 950 5.27 -29.37 1.58
N LYS A 951 4.74 -29.43 0.36
CA LYS A 951 4.23 -30.69 -0.16
C LYS A 951 5.44 -31.54 -0.59
N PRO A 952 5.49 -32.84 -0.25
CA PRO A 952 6.35 -33.77 -0.97
C PRO A 952 5.99 -33.80 -2.47
#